data_AF-A0A9N9EXU7-F1
#
_entry.id   AF-A0A9N9EXU7-F1
#
_cell.length_a   1.000
_cell.length_b   1.000
_cell.length_c   1.000
_cell.angle_alpha   90.00
_cell.angle_beta   90.00
_cell.angle_gamma   90.00
#
_symmetry.space_group_name_H-M   'P 1'
#
loop_
_entity.id
_entity.type
_entity.pdbx_description
1 polymer ?
#
loop_
_entity_poly.entity_id
_entity_poly.type
_entity_poly.pdbx_seq_one_letter_code
_entity_poly.pdbx_strand_id
1 'polypeptide(L)'
;MTIFDILNIEIIGNDLFKYVDSPYNLTLSCKRFYNISSRPTARAKWIIRKYGRAHALFHSIRLGPNFINIPLVKCILANNGILSRYFIQRLLMHFGKYDKKLIELKIEHNAGQIDEEKLKQKVKSPWASNLSIPVFTFLISEASSQLKIEELTAKGNDMELFHFLSAGPHVISDAPDILFRNMDNIKELIHKMKFIPFPPRPKKNDLPSIPEEYPPKDGYENSRQLNVIARAILICKDLVPMWIEIGYYQICEDVNDLVMQGATLILFPPSPTPNYAKPDATKVIERLDELINLGFNLTYSVIGDILQLFENRLTEVGDILFESILKIKTESYKDSIENFTNKVIEESIKPERNLKNSNLWSFLNQKLAYHINIMDFNKYFPKITDYEIQQMQQHLEKFQEKAFLKAIKSITNYNSTAASADSSNFANIRGSSNIFNSNQRNNITSLKLSSRFYNWVIREFKNESEIVSICFDDILKTRVSINQQLIANPNVDIPSDWKLCSFKNALNIWGIYCNNSVPFKPNHLQYLSQATHNDILSPFFKGFLPRLFQMSITFTQMTIDNSSAPIFNRETESSFPPTQQFNENNDSYIVIEKKRKFESSETDGQNGERYKWKNLLENLRDSSLFSNRALVTSSFKRNLEEFLGELNDSKFMTNQKLLPASKAQRTHFT
;
A
#
# COMPACT_ATOMS: atom_id res chain seq x y z
N MET A 1 13.26 -38.05 28.42
CA MET A 1 14.24 -37.84 27.34
C MET A 1 13.56 -36.95 26.31
N THR A 2 14.02 -35.71 26.14
CA THR A 2 13.38 -34.80 25.17
C THR A 2 13.79 -35.21 23.74
N ILE A 3 12.98 -34.91 22.72
CA ILE A 3 13.36 -35.08 21.29
C ILE A 3 14.76 -34.51 20.99
N PHE A 4 15.15 -33.49 21.74
CA PHE A 4 16.42 -32.78 21.71
C PHE A 4 17.60 -33.51 22.36
N ASP A 5 17.37 -34.52 23.19
CA ASP A 5 18.44 -35.38 23.74
C ASP A 5 18.77 -36.56 22.79
N ILE A 6 17.86 -36.86 21.87
CA ILE A 6 18.01 -37.91 20.83
C ILE A 6 18.75 -37.35 19.61
N LEU A 7 18.52 -36.08 19.27
CA LEU A 7 19.23 -35.38 18.21
C LEU A 7 20.56 -34.86 18.75
N ASN A 8 21.69 -35.23 18.13
CA ASN A 8 22.99 -34.67 18.48
C ASN A 8 23.04 -33.18 18.11
N ILE A 9 22.48 -32.33 18.98
CA ILE A 9 22.23 -30.89 18.79
C ILE A 9 23.49 -30.14 18.40
N GLU A 10 24.68 -30.62 18.78
CA GLU A 10 25.93 -29.98 18.40
C GLU A 10 26.22 -30.06 16.90
N ILE A 11 25.81 -31.15 16.25
CA ILE A 11 25.95 -31.38 14.81
C ILE A 11 24.72 -30.83 14.08
N ILE A 12 23.53 -31.24 14.53
CA ILE A 12 22.24 -30.94 13.90
C ILE A 12 21.85 -29.47 14.09
N GLY A 13 22.13 -28.91 15.27
CA GLY A 13 21.82 -27.51 15.59
C GLY A 13 22.63 -26.51 14.78
N ASN A 14 23.87 -26.81 14.38
CA ASN A 14 24.66 -25.94 13.50
C ASN A 14 24.04 -25.82 12.10
N ASP A 15 23.50 -26.92 11.57
CA ASP A 15 22.88 -26.92 10.23
C ASP A 15 21.41 -26.52 10.24
N LEU A 16 20.71 -26.63 11.38
CA LEU A 16 19.38 -26.05 11.57
C LEU A 16 19.41 -24.54 11.83
N PHE A 17 20.42 -24.04 12.54
CA PHE A 17 20.51 -22.63 12.92
C PHE A 17 20.46 -21.67 11.72
N LYS A 18 21.00 -22.07 10.57
CA LYS A 18 20.96 -21.26 9.33
C LYS A 18 19.55 -21.03 8.79
N TYR A 19 18.55 -21.82 9.19
CA TYR A 19 17.15 -21.69 8.76
C TYR A 19 16.30 -20.84 9.72
N VAL A 20 16.88 -20.30 10.78
CA VAL A 20 16.15 -19.50 11.77
C VAL A 20 16.02 -18.06 11.28
N ASP A 21 14.80 -17.57 11.14
CA ASP A 21 14.53 -16.20 10.66
C ASP A 21 15.12 -15.13 11.58
N SER A 22 14.90 -15.28 12.90
CA SER A 22 15.46 -14.40 13.93
C SER A 22 16.16 -15.24 15.01
N PRO A 23 17.50 -15.37 14.94
CA PRO A 23 18.24 -16.20 15.88
C PRO A 23 18.15 -15.67 17.31
N TYR A 24 17.88 -14.38 17.50
CA TYR A 24 17.86 -13.73 18.81
C TYR A 24 16.89 -14.42 19.79
N ASN A 25 15.64 -14.66 19.39
CA ASN A 25 14.65 -15.32 20.25
C ASN A 25 15.09 -16.74 20.61
N LEU A 26 15.70 -17.44 19.66
CA LEU A 26 16.23 -18.78 19.88
C LEU A 26 17.43 -18.76 20.84
N THR A 27 18.30 -17.75 20.77
CA THR A 27 19.45 -17.60 21.69
C THR A 27 19.02 -17.42 23.14
N LEU A 28 17.87 -16.76 23.37
CA LEU A 28 17.33 -16.52 24.71
C LEU A 28 16.63 -17.76 25.29
N SER A 29 16.25 -18.72 24.46
CA SER A 29 15.48 -19.90 24.90
C SER A 29 16.29 -20.85 25.80
N CYS A 30 17.59 -21.08 25.52
CA CYS A 30 18.43 -21.93 26.34
C CYS A 30 19.95 -21.73 26.08
N LYS A 31 20.78 -22.15 27.05
CA LYS A 31 22.25 -22.06 26.99
C LYS A 31 22.84 -22.82 25.79
N ARG A 32 22.24 -23.95 25.37
CA ARG A 32 22.70 -24.72 24.20
C ARG A 32 22.59 -23.90 22.91
N PHE A 33 21.44 -23.26 22.68
CA PHE A 33 21.24 -22.40 21.50
C PHE A 33 22.06 -21.12 21.57
N TYR A 34 22.24 -20.53 22.75
CA TYR A 34 23.19 -19.44 22.95
C TYR A 34 24.61 -19.82 22.50
N ASN A 35 25.10 -21.00 22.93
CA ASN A 35 26.42 -21.49 22.55
C ASN A 35 26.54 -21.69 21.03
N ILE A 36 25.54 -22.31 20.38
CA ILE A 36 25.52 -22.49 18.92
C ILE A 36 25.54 -21.13 18.21
N SER A 37 24.69 -20.20 18.63
CA SER A 37 24.60 -18.86 18.03
C SER A 37 25.86 -18.03 18.19
N SER A 38 26.73 -18.38 19.15
CA SER A 38 27.99 -17.71 19.41
C SER A 38 29.14 -18.27 18.57
N ARG A 39 28.97 -19.43 17.94
CA ARG A 39 29.99 -20.04 17.07
C ARG A 39 30.14 -19.23 15.76
N PRO A 40 31.36 -18.80 15.40
CA PRO A 40 31.61 -18.06 14.15
C PRO A 40 31.13 -18.79 12.90
N THR A 41 31.28 -20.13 12.86
CA THR A 41 30.84 -20.96 11.74
C THR A 41 29.32 -20.98 11.56
N ALA A 42 28.57 -21.09 12.66
CA ALA A 42 27.10 -21.04 12.63
C ALA A 42 26.59 -19.66 12.20
N ARG A 43 27.18 -18.58 12.74
CA ARG A 43 26.88 -17.20 12.32
C ARG A 43 27.19 -16.96 10.84
N ALA A 44 28.32 -17.45 10.35
CA ALA A 44 28.71 -17.32 8.93
C ALA A 44 27.72 -18.04 8.00
N LYS A 45 27.37 -19.29 8.31
CA LYS A 45 26.35 -20.04 7.55
C LYS A 45 24.99 -19.33 7.56
N TRP A 46 24.58 -18.80 8.71
CA TRP A 46 23.32 -18.07 8.86
C TRP A 46 23.32 -16.77 8.05
N ILE A 47 24.35 -15.93 8.17
CA ILE A 47 24.37 -14.62 7.50
C ILE A 47 24.43 -14.79 5.97
N ILE A 48 25.21 -15.75 5.47
CA ILE A 48 25.31 -16.05 4.03
C ILE A 48 23.98 -16.61 3.50
N ARG A 49 23.31 -17.47 4.28
CA ARG A 49 22.01 -17.98 3.88
C ARG A 49 20.94 -16.90 3.86
N LYS A 50 20.95 -16.00 4.84
CA LYS A 50 19.93 -14.96 4.99
C LYS A 50 20.08 -13.80 4.01
N TYR A 51 21.31 -13.39 3.72
CA TYR A 51 21.59 -12.18 2.93
C TYR A 51 22.42 -12.44 1.67
N GLY A 52 22.71 -13.70 1.35
CA GLY A 52 23.56 -14.05 0.21
C GLY A 52 25.05 -13.85 0.47
N ARG A 53 25.87 -14.36 -0.45
CA ARG A 53 27.34 -14.27 -0.39
C ARG A 53 27.86 -12.85 -0.61
N ALA A 54 27.18 -12.10 -1.48
CA ALA A 54 27.51 -10.73 -1.87
C ALA A 54 27.42 -9.74 -0.71
N HIS A 55 26.38 -9.84 0.12
CA HIS A 55 26.09 -8.83 1.15
C HIS A 55 26.32 -9.33 2.58
N ALA A 56 26.83 -10.56 2.76
CA ALA A 56 27.11 -11.15 4.06
C ALA A 56 28.01 -10.26 4.95
N LEU A 57 29.07 -9.68 4.40
CA LEU A 57 29.99 -8.82 5.15
C LEU A 57 29.33 -7.50 5.55
N PHE A 58 28.59 -6.86 4.63
CA PHE A 58 27.82 -5.66 4.89
C PHE A 58 26.84 -5.85 6.05
N HIS A 59 26.00 -6.89 5.98
CA HIS A 59 25.04 -7.16 7.05
C HIS A 59 25.71 -7.58 8.37
N SER A 60 26.85 -8.27 8.33
CA SER A 60 27.61 -8.63 9.54
C SER A 60 28.08 -7.39 10.32
N ILE A 61 28.57 -6.37 9.62
CA ILE A 61 28.97 -5.10 10.24
C ILE A 61 27.75 -4.36 10.78
N ARG A 62 26.65 -4.32 10.03
CA ARG A 62 25.41 -3.63 10.43
C ARG A 62 24.73 -4.22 11.66
N LEU A 63 24.92 -5.51 11.91
CA LEU A 63 24.45 -6.16 13.14
C LEU A 63 25.26 -5.73 14.39
N GLY A 64 26.37 -5.01 14.19
CA GLY A 64 27.11 -4.31 15.23
C GLY A 64 28.34 -5.06 15.76
N PRO A 65 29.13 -4.41 16.63
CA PRO A 65 30.44 -4.90 17.07
C PRO A 65 30.37 -6.19 17.91
N ASN A 66 29.22 -6.48 18.55
CA ASN A 66 29.01 -7.74 19.28
C ASN A 66 28.79 -8.94 18.35
N PHE A 67 28.42 -8.68 17.09
CA PHE A 67 28.14 -9.70 16.11
C PHE A 67 29.42 -10.07 15.34
N ILE A 68 30.15 -9.07 14.84
CA ILE A 68 31.31 -9.26 13.95
C ILE A 68 32.65 -9.26 14.70
N ASN A 69 33.47 -10.26 14.40
CA ASN A 69 34.86 -10.39 14.86
C ASN A 69 35.71 -11.07 13.78
N ILE A 70 37.04 -11.08 13.95
CA ILE A 70 37.97 -11.66 12.96
C ILE A 70 37.65 -13.14 12.67
N PRO A 71 37.41 -14.02 13.67
CA PRO A 71 37.01 -15.41 13.39
C PRO A 71 35.76 -15.53 12.52
N LEU A 72 34.74 -14.68 12.73
CA LEU A 72 33.55 -14.66 11.89
C LEU A 72 33.86 -14.23 10.46
N VAL A 73 34.64 -13.17 10.27
CA VAL A 73 35.03 -12.72 8.92
C VAL A 73 35.77 -13.84 8.17
N LYS A 74 36.73 -14.50 8.82
CA LYS A 74 37.41 -15.67 8.24
C LYS A 74 36.44 -16.79 7.86
N CYS A 75 35.47 -17.09 8.71
CA CYS A 75 34.44 -18.08 8.41
C CYS A 75 33.56 -17.65 7.23
N ILE A 76 33.20 -16.37 7.11
CA ILE A 76 32.42 -15.85 5.98
C ILE A 76 33.20 -16.04 4.67
N LEU A 77 34.46 -15.62 4.63
CA LEU A 77 35.33 -15.76 3.45
C LEU A 77 35.54 -17.24 3.08
N ALA A 78 35.80 -18.10 4.07
CA ALA A 78 35.92 -19.55 3.86
C ALA A 78 34.61 -20.21 3.35
N ASN A 79 33.47 -19.55 3.52
CA ASN A 79 32.16 -19.99 3.00
C ASN A 79 31.75 -19.21 1.72
N ASN A 80 32.73 -18.72 0.96
CA ASN A 80 32.54 -17.98 -0.30
C ASN A 80 31.82 -16.63 -0.14
N GLY A 81 31.88 -16.01 1.04
CA GLY A 81 31.50 -14.61 1.18
C GLY A 81 32.41 -13.72 0.35
N ILE A 82 31.83 -12.73 -0.34
CA ILE A 82 32.55 -11.95 -1.34
C ILE A 82 33.14 -10.70 -0.70
N LEU A 83 34.45 -10.51 -0.90
CA LEU A 83 35.16 -9.30 -0.52
C LEU A 83 35.42 -8.47 -1.79
N SER A 84 34.63 -7.41 -2.00
CA SER A 84 34.74 -6.55 -3.19
C SER A 84 35.52 -5.27 -2.90
N ARG A 85 36.15 -4.71 -3.94
CA ARG A 85 36.84 -3.42 -3.82
C ARG A 85 35.86 -2.30 -3.48
N TYR A 86 34.66 -2.32 -4.06
CA TYR A 86 33.60 -1.35 -3.74
C TYR A 86 33.14 -1.41 -2.28
N PHE A 87 33.01 -2.62 -1.71
CA PHE A 87 32.71 -2.79 -0.28
C PHE A 87 33.75 -2.11 0.61
N ILE A 88 35.03 -2.29 0.26
CA ILE A 88 36.15 -1.68 0.98
C ILE A 88 36.19 -0.16 0.83
N GLN A 89 35.96 0.37 -0.37
CA GLN A 89 35.84 1.81 -0.59
C GLN A 89 34.71 2.41 0.27
N ARG A 90 33.53 1.78 0.27
CA ARG A 90 32.41 2.21 1.12
C ARG A 90 32.72 2.08 2.62
N LEU A 91 33.48 1.08 3.02
CA LEU A 91 33.94 0.93 4.41
C LEU A 91 34.86 2.08 4.83
N LEU A 92 35.85 2.44 4.01
CA LEU A 92 36.74 3.60 4.25
C LEU A 92 35.95 4.90 4.39
N MET A 93 34.90 5.07 3.59
CA MET A 93 34.05 6.26 3.63
C MET A 93 33.22 6.39 4.90
N HIS A 94 33.07 5.37 5.74
CA HIS A 94 32.19 5.43 6.93
C HIS A 94 32.87 5.04 8.25
N PHE A 95 34.02 4.36 8.20
CA PHE A 95 34.78 3.98 9.38
C PHE A 95 35.27 5.22 10.16
N GLY A 96 35.16 5.19 11.49
CA GLY A 96 35.73 6.21 12.39
C GLY A 96 35.15 7.63 12.26
N LYS A 97 34.13 7.85 11.42
CA LYS A 97 33.56 9.20 11.17
C LYS A 97 32.77 9.80 12.35
N TYR A 98 32.49 9.02 13.38
CA TYR A 98 31.49 9.38 14.39
C TYR A 98 32.01 9.17 15.81
N ASP A 99 32.31 10.27 16.50
CA ASP A 99 32.52 10.27 17.94
C ASP A 99 31.18 10.45 18.64
N LYS A 100 30.65 9.35 19.16
CA LYS A 100 29.36 9.32 19.85
C LYS A 100 29.33 10.28 21.03
N LYS A 101 30.40 10.32 21.83
CA LYS A 101 30.43 11.13 23.06
C LYS A 101 30.49 12.62 22.72
N LEU A 102 31.31 13.01 21.74
CA LEU A 102 31.35 14.38 21.27
C LEU A 102 30.01 14.83 20.70
N ILE A 103 29.30 13.96 19.99
CA ILE A 103 28.02 14.32 19.39
C ILE A 103 26.90 14.40 20.43
N GLU A 104 26.87 13.49 21.40
CA GLU A 104 26.00 13.59 22.57
C GLU A 104 26.23 14.92 23.31
N LEU A 105 27.50 15.28 23.58
CA LEU A 105 27.84 16.56 24.21
C LEU A 105 27.43 17.77 23.35
N LYS A 106 27.66 17.73 22.03
CA LYS A 106 27.20 18.79 21.11
C LYS A 106 25.68 18.94 21.11
N ILE A 107 24.94 17.86 21.36
CA ILE A 107 23.48 17.88 21.44
C ILE A 107 23.04 18.48 22.78
N GLU A 108 23.61 17.99 23.89
CA GLU A 108 23.34 18.50 25.23
C GLU A 108 23.59 20.01 25.33
N HIS A 109 24.67 20.51 24.73
CA HIS A 109 24.99 21.95 24.73
C HIS A 109 24.17 22.79 23.74
N ASN A 110 23.57 22.20 22.69
CA ASN A 110 22.76 22.92 21.70
C ASN A 110 21.24 22.67 21.84
N ALA A 111 20.80 22.01 22.92
CA ALA A 111 19.43 21.56 23.15
C ALA A 111 18.37 22.69 23.19
N GLY A 112 18.80 23.96 23.28
CA GLY A 112 17.90 25.12 23.23
C GLY A 112 17.53 25.65 21.84
N GLN A 113 18.15 25.14 20.75
CA GLN A 113 18.01 25.73 19.40
C GLN A 113 17.69 24.72 18.27
N ILE A 114 17.60 23.41 18.56
CA ILE A 114 17.45 22.39 17.51
C ILE A 114 16.24 21.49 17.78
N ASP A 115 15.40 21.37 16.75
CA ASP A 115 14.24 20.48 16.65
C ASP A 115 14.60 18.99 16.97
N GLU A 116 13.80 18.34 17.82
CA GLU A 116 14.01 16.98 18.31
C GLU A 116 14.09 15.93 17.19
N GLU A 117 13.36 16.11 16.08
CA GLU A 117 13.43 15.19 14.93
C GLU A 117 14.76 15.29 14.19
N LYS A 118 15.29 16.51 14.03
CA LYS A 118 16.63 16.74 13.44
C LYS A 118 17.73 16.18 14.35
N LEU A 119 17.52 16.21 15.66
CA LEU A 119 18.40 15.56 16.64
C LEU A 119 18.41 14.04 16.48
N LYS A 120 17.24 13.38 16.40
CA LYS A 120 17.16 11.92 16.20
C LYS A 120 17.78 11.45 14.88
N GLN A 121 17.67 12.22 13.81
CA GLN A 121 18.34 11.92 12.53
C GLN A 121 19.86 12.17 12.57
N LYS A 122 20.32 13.21 13.29
CA LYS A 122 21.75 13.48 13.47
C LYS A 122 22.46 12.42 14.29
N VAL A 123 21.77 11.78 15.25
CA VAL A 123 22.34 10.80 16.19
C VAL A 123 22.65 9.43 15.58
N LYS A 124 22.08 9.08 14.41
CA LYS A 124 22.34 7.77 13.79
C LYS A 124 23.77 7.70 13.25
N SER A 125 24.61 6.96 13.97
CA SER A 125 25.98 6.68 13.58
C SER A 125 26.01 5.95 12.22
N PRO A 126 26.96 6.27 11.33
CA PRO A 126 27.13 5.54 10.08
C PRO A 126 27.25 4.02 10.31
N TRP A 127 26.81 3.24 9.34
CA TRP A 127 26.67 1.78 9.46
C TRP A 127 27.93 1.02 9.88
N ALA A 128 29.12 1.58 9.61
CA ALA A 128 30.41 0.99 9.93
C ALA A 128 31.23 1.80 10.95
N SER A 129 30.69 2.87 11.54
CA SER A 129 31.51 3.78 12.35
C SER A 129 31.99 3.17 13.67
N ASN A 130 31.28 2.17 14.19
CA ASN A 130 31.59 1.46 15.43
C ASN A 130 32.30 0.12 15.21
N LEU A 131 32.77 -0.15 13.98
CA LEU A 131 33.57 -1.34 13.71
C LEU A 131 34.88 -1.28 14.50
N SER A 132 35.34 -2.43 15.01
CA SER A 132 36.60 -2.46 15.76
C SER A 132 37.81 -2.32 14.82
N ILE A 133 38.85 -1.61 15.26
CA ILE A 133 40.10 -1.42 14.50
C ILE A 133 40.70 -2.75 14.04
N PRO A 134 40.74 -3.83 14.85
CA PRO A 134 41.29 -5.10 14.40
C PRO A 134 40.50 -5.73 13.25
N VAL A 135 39.16 -5.66 13.29
CA VAL A 135 38.33 -6.20 12.20
C VAL A 135 38.45 -5.34 10.94
N PHE A 136 38.46 -4.01 11.09
CA PHE A 136 38.69 -3.08 9.99
C PHE A 136 40.03 -3.35 9.30
N THR A 137 41.12 -3.39 10.07
CA THR A 137 42.48 -3.63 9.55
C THR A 137 42.57 -4.99 8.86
N PHE A 138 41.96 -6.02 9.44
CA PHE A 138 41.91 -7.35 8.82
C PHE A 138 41.21 -7.31 7.45
N LEU A 139 40.05 -6.65 7.34
CA LEU A 139 39.30 -6.56 6.08
C LEU A 139 40.09 -5.82 4.99
N ILE A 140 40.77 -4.73 5.33
CA ILE A 140 41.59 -3.96 4.37
C ILE A 140 42.77 -4.82 3.91
N SER A 141 43.55 -5.39 4.82
CA SER A 141 44.72 -6.21 4.48
C SER A 141 44.35 -7.44 3.64
N GLU A 142 43.25 -8.11 4.00
CA GLU A 142 42.74 -9.26 3.27
C GLU A 142 42.30 -8.87 1.85
N ALA A 143 41.61 -7.74 1.69
CA ALA A 143 41.20 -7.24 0.38
C ALA A 143 42.40 -6.86 -0.50
N SER A 144 43.39 -6.15 0.06
CA SER A 144 44.61 -5.80 -0.67
C SER A 144 45.35 -7.04 -1.17
N SER A 145 45.42 -8.08 -0.35
CA SER A 145 46.03 -9.37 -0.70
C SER A 145 45.24 -10.11 -1.79
N GLN A 146 43.93 -10.33 -1.58
CA GLN A 146 43.09 -11.13 -2.49
C GLN A 146 42.89 -10.47 -3.86
N LEU A 147 42.68 -9.16 -3.87
CA LEU A 147 42.35 -8.39 -5.09
C LEU A 147 43.58 -7.77 -5.74
N LYS A 148 44.78 -7.96 -5.17
CA LYS A 148 46.04 -7.35 -5.61
C LYS A 148 45.90 -5.83 -5.78
N ILE A 149 45.31 -5.18 -4.77
CA ILE A 149 45.11 -3.73 -4.79
C ILE A 149 46.43 -3.08 -4.35
N GLU A 150 47.11 -2.43 -5.28
CA GLU A 150 48.31 -1.64 -5.02
C GLU A 150 47.96 -0.32 -4.32
N GLU A 151 46.91 0.36 -4.79
CA GLU A 151 46.43 1.61 -4.23
C GLU A 151 44.90 1.61 -4.06
N LEU A 152 44.45 1.99 -2.87
CA LEU A 152 43.05 2.16 -2.55
C LEU A 152 42.73 3.65 -2.44
N THR A 153 41.99 4.19 -3.40
CA THR A 153 41.71 5.63 -3.47
C THR A 153 40.63 6.04 -2.47
N ALA A 154 40.87 7.12 -1.74
CA ALA A 154 39.90 7.70 -0.80
C ALA A 154 38.85 8.60 -1.46
N LYS A 155 39.08 8.99 -2.73
CA LYS A 155 38.19 9.81 -3.56
C LYS A 155 37.87 9.05 -4.86
N GLY A 156 36.59 9.03 -5.24
CA GLY A 156 36.07 8.17 -6.29
C GLY A 156 35.76 6.76 -5.78
N ASN A 157 34.89 6.03 -6.49
CA ASN A 157 34.54 4.65 -6.16
C ASN A 157 34.10 3.86 -7.40
N ASP A 158 34.01 2.55 -7.25
CA ASP A 158 33.70 1.65 -8.36
C ASP A 158 32.29 1.84 -8.94
N MET A 159 31.32 2.32 -8.15
CA MET A 159 29.99 2.66 -8.66
C MET A 159 30.04 3.88 -9.60
N GLU A 160 30.81 4.90 -9.24
CA GLU A 160 31.03 6.07 -10.10
C GLU A 160 31.82 5.69 -11.36
N LEU A 161 32.86 4.86 -11.22
CA LEU A 161 33.59 4.33 -12.37
C LEU A 161 32.65 3.53 -13.30
N PHE A 162 31.84 2.63 -12.74
CA PHE A 162 30.86 1.88 -13.50
C PHE A 162 29.84 2.80 -14.19
N HIS A 163 29.40 3.87 -13.53
CA HIS A 163 28.51 4.87 -14.13
C HIS A 163 29.09 5.47 -15.41
N PHE A 164 30.38 5.83 -15.43
CA PHE A 164 31.02 6.35 -16.63
C PHE A 164 31.26 5.26 -17.69
N LEU A 165 31.75 4.09 -17.28
CA LEU A 165 32.01 2.97 -18.21
C LEU A 165 30.74 2.50 -18.92
N SER A 166 29.60 2.47 -18.20
CA SER A 166 28.28 2.08 -18.70
C SER A 166 27.50 3.22 -19.37
N ALA A 167 28.16 4.35 -19.64
CA ALA A 167 27.59 5.51 -20.32
C ALA A 167 26.40 6.17 -19.59
N GLY A 168 26.41 6.12 -18.27
CA GLY A 168 25.41 6.73 -17.40
C GLY A 168 25.16 8.23 -17.63
N PRO A 169 26.17 9.07 -17.92
CA PRO A 169 25.97 10.48 -18.23
C PRO A 169 25.37 10.75 -19.62
N HIS A 170 25.40 9.78 -20.51
CA HIS A 170 25.00 9.96 -21.91
C HIS A 170 23.51 9.70 -22.11
N VAL A 171 22.95 10.16 -23.22
CA VAL A 171 21.60 9.82 -23.65
C VAL A 171 21.50 8.34 -24.02
N ILE A 172 20.29 7.77 -23.95
CA ILE A 172 20.08 6.32 -24.12
C ILE A 172 20.44 5.83 -25.54
N SER A 173 20.38 6.69 -26.57
CA SER A 173 20.74 6.35 -27.94
C SER A 173 22.23 6.04 -28.10
N ASP A 174 23.09 6.78 -27.40
CA ASP A 174 24.54 6.73 -27.57
C ASP A 174 25.20 5.78 -26.55
N ALA A 175 24.44 5.43 -25.51
CA ALA A 175 24.92 4.62 -24.41
C ALA A 175 25.37 3.19 -24.79
N PRO A 176 24.69 2.47 -25.72
CA PRO A 176 25.13 1.15 -26.15
C PRO A 176 26.57 1.14 -26.68
N ASP A 177 26.89 2.04 -27.62
CA ASP A 177 28.21 2.08 -28.26
C ASP A 177 29.33 2.33 -27.23
N ILE A 178 29.11 3.24 -26.29
CA ILE A 178 30.08 3.56 -25.24
C ILE A 178 30.25 2.37 -24.28
N LEU A 179 29.15 1.73 -23.87
CA LEU A 179 29.21 0.57 -22.99
C LEU A 179 29.99 -0.58 -23.66
N PHE A 180 29.73 -0.88 -24.93
CA PHE A 180 30.43 -1.95 -25.64
C PHE A 180 31.91 -1.63 -25.88
N ARG A 181 32.28 -0.37 -26.14
CA ARG A 181 33.69 0.05 -26.20
C ARG A 181 34.43 -0.15 -24.88
N ASN A 182 33.72 -0.02 -23.76
CA ASN A 182 34.26 -0.16 -22.41
C ASN A 182 34.07 -1.57 -21.81
N MET A 183 33.59 -2.54 -22.59
CA MET A 183 33.18 -3.85 -22.07
C MET A 183 34.29 -4.59 -21.33
N ASP A 184 35.54 -4.53 -21.81
CA ASP A 184 36.65 -5.20 -21.15
C ASP A 184 36.98 -4.58 -19.78
N ASN A 185 36.88 -3.25 -19.65
CA ASN A 185 37.02 -2.56 -18.38
C ASN A 185 35.88 -2.90 -17.41
N ILE A 186 34.65 -3.04 -17.91
CA ILE A 186 33.49 -3.47 -17.11
C ILE A 186 33.68 -4.91 -16.62
N LYS A 187 34.12 -5.82 -17.51
CA LYS A 187 34.45 -7.21 -17.16
C LYS A 187 35.55 -7.28 -16.12
N GLU A 188 36.61 -6.49 -16.25
CA GLU A 188 37.67 -6.42 -15.25
C GLU A 188 37.11 -5.94 -13.90
N LEU A 189 36.29 -4.90 -13.90
CA LEU A 189 35.67 -4.36 -12.69
C LEU A 189 34.78 -5.40 -11.98
N ILE A 190 33.96 -6.15 -12.72
CA ILE A 190 33.10 -7.19 -12.14
C ILE A 190 33.92 -8.41 -11.73
N HIS A 191 34.73 -9.00 -12.61
CA HIS A 191 35.39 -10.28 -12.34
C HIS A 191 36.63 -10.17 -11.45
N LYS A 192 37.48 -9.17 -11.66
CA LYS A 192 38.74 -9.00 -10.93
C LYS A 192 38.53 -8.23 -9.63
N MET A 193 37.79 -7.12 -9.68
CA MET A 193 37.52 -6.28 -8.50
C MET A 193 36.27 -6.71 -7.72
N LYS A 194 35.56 -7.74 -8.20
CA LYS A 194 34.34 -8.30 -7.59
C LYS A 194 33.26 -7.25 -7.39
N PHE A 195 33.13 -6.29 -8.30
CA PHE A 195 32.21 -5.17 -8.16
C PHE A 195 30.76 -5.62 -7.96
N ILE A 196 30.19 -5.26 -6.81
CA ILE A 196 28.80 -5.54 -6.42
C ILE A 196 28.25 -4.29 -5.74
N PRO A 197 27.10 -3.73 -6.19
CA PRO A 197 26.41 -2.67 -5.46
C PRO A 197 26.00 -3.13 -4.05
N PHE A 198 25.83 -2.18 -3.14
CA PHE A 198 25.22 -2.48 -1.84
C PHE A 198 23.74 -2.82 -2.05
N PRO A 199 23.12 -3.58 -1.14
CA PRO A 199 21.73 -3.97 -1.32
C PRO A 199 20.80 -2.74 -1.26
N PRO A 200 19.62 -2.81 -1.88
CA PRO A 200 18.59 -1.79 -1.72
C PRO A 200 18.11 -1.71 -0.27
N ARG A 201 17.62 -0.53 0.11
CA ARG A 201 16.93 -0.33 1.38
C ARG A 201 15.65 -1.19 1.40
N PRO A 202 15.38 -1.98 2.46
CA PRO A 202 14.13 -2.70 2.59
C PRO A 202 12.95 -1.74 2.55
N LYS A 203 11.91 -2.05 1.76
CA LYS A 203 10.66 -1.27 1.67
C LYS A 203 9.98 -1.24 3.05
N LYS A 204 10.25 -0.20 3.85
CA LYS A 204 9.52 0.11 5.09
C LYS A 204 9.25 1.60 5.10
N ASN A 205 7.96 1.95 4.98
CA ASN A 205 7.37 3.30 5.12
C ASN A 205 8.37 4.39 4.81
N ASP A 206 8.64 4.58 3.51
CA ASP A 206 9.56 5.59 3.00
C ASP A 206 9.24 6.94 3.66
N LEU A 207 10.14 7.39 4.53
CA LEU A 207 10.12 8.78 4.95
C LEU A 207 10.28 9.65 3.69
N PRO A 208 9.64 10.82 3.66
CA PRO A 208 9.60 11.66 2.47
C PRO A 208 11.00 11.97 1.94
N SER A 209 11.06 12.00 0.60
CA SER A 209 12.17 12.35 -0.29
C SER A 209 12.86 13.67 0.09
N ILE A 210 13.67 13.65 1.15
CA ILE A 210 14.77 14.60 1.32
C ILE A 210 15.89 14.14 0.38
N PRO A 211 16.61 15.05 -0.31
CA PRO A 211 17.80 14.67 -1.06
C PRO A 211 18.75 13.86 -0.17
N GLU A 212 18.87 12.57 -0.46
CA GLU A 212 19.67 11.65 0.35
C GLU A 212 21.15 11.94 0.10
N GLU A 213 21.90 12.19 1.17
CA GLU A 213 23.35 12.34 1.11
C GLU A 213 23.97 11.04 0.56
N TYR A 214 24.79 11.13 -0.48
CA TYR A 214 25.49 9.98 -1.04
C TYR A 214 26.97 9.98 -0.61
N PRO A 215 27.48 8.86 -0.07
CA PRO A 215 26.78 7.61 0.23
C PRO A 215 25.86 7.69 1.48
N PRO A 216 24.73 6.95 1.50
CA PRO A 216 23.82 6.94 2.63
C PRO A 216 24.49 6.50 3.94
N LYS A 217 24.16 7.17 5.05
CA LYS A 217 24.76 6.88 6.36
C LYS A 217 24.52 5.46 6.84
N ASP A 218 23.37 4.88 6.52
CA ASP A 218 23.02 3.52 6.92
C ASP A 218 23.55 2.43 5.97
N GLY A 219 24.30 2.86 4.94
CA GLY A 219 25.13 2.03 4.10
C GLY A 219 24.45 1.37 2.93
N TYR A 220 23.11 1.29 2.91
CA TYR A 220 22.38 0.76 1.75
C TYR A 220 22.68 1.56 0.48
N GLU A 221 22.41 0.96 -0.66
CA GLU A 221 22.47 1.67 -1.93
C GLU A 221 21.20 2.47 -2.15
N ASN A 222 21.35 3.70 -2.65
CA ASN A 222 20.20 4.53 -2.97
C ASN A 222 19.63 4.18 -4.36
N SER A 223 18.38 4.55 -4.60
CA SER A 223 17.70 4.26 -5.85
C SER A 223 18.39 4.88 -7.07
N ARG A 224 19.07 6.03 -6.91
CA ARG A 224 19.81 6.68 -7.99
C ARG A 224 20.98 5.83 -8.49
N GLN A 225 21.76 5.24 -7.59
CA GLN A 225 22.88 4.38 -7.99
C GLN A 225 22.40 3.02 -8.51
N LEU A 226 21.36 2.44 -7.90
CA LEU A 226 20.77 1.20 -8.42
C LEU A 226 20.17 1.38 -9.83
N ASN A 227 19.69 2.58 -10.15
CA ASN A 227 19.26 2.92 -11.52
C ASN A 227 20.41 2.88 -12.54
N VAL A 228 21.65 3.15 -12.12
CA VAL A 228 22.83 3.02 -13.00
C VAL A 228 23.02 1.54 -13.38
N ILE A 229 22.93 0.64 -12.40
CA ILE A 229 23.02 -0.81 -12.62
C ILE A 229 21.88 -1.30 -13.51
N ALA A 230 20.64 -0.92 -13.18
CA ALA A 230 19.45 -1.30 -13.95
C ALA A 230 19.52 -0.84 -15.40
N ARG A 231 19.97 0.41 -15.64
CA ARG A 231 20.16 0.95 -16.98
C ARG A 231 21.21 0.17 -17.77
N ALA A 232 22.35 -0.16 -17.16
CA ALA A 232 23.39 -0.95 -17.82
C ALA A 232 22.88 -2.33 -18.23
N ILE A 233 22.09 -3.00 -17.37
CA ILE A 233 21.46 -4.30 -17.69
C ILE A 233 20.47 -4.18 -18.84
N LEU A 234 19.68 -3.11 -18.88
CA LEU A 234 18.72 -2.87 -19.97
C LEU A 234 19.42 -2.70 -21.33
N ILE A 235 20.63 -2.15 -21.34
CA ILE A 235 21.48 -1.98 -22.54
C ILE A 235 22.21 -3.30 -22.88
N CYS A 236 22.81 -3.96 -21.89
CA CYS A 236 23.58 -5.19 -22.05
C CYS A 236 23.20 -6.22 -20.99
N LYS A 237 22.37 -7.18 -21.38
CA LYS A 237 21.89 -8.25 -20.49
C LYS A 237 22.98 -9.20 -20.01
N ASP A 238 24.07 -9.35 -20.78
CA ASP A 238 25.16 -10.28 -20.50
C ASP A 238 25.94 -9.90 -19.23
N LEU A 239 25.73 -8.69 -18.69
CA LEU A 239 26.25 -8.28 -17.40
C LEU A 239 25.68 -9.10 -16.23
N VAL A 240 24.43 -9.58 -16.34
CA VAL A 240 23.78 -10.38 -15.28
C VAL A 240 24.53 -11.70 -15.03
N PRO A 241 24.80 -12.53 -16.06
CA PRO A 241 25.69 -13.69 -15.93
C PRO A 241 27.03 -13.38 -15.26
N MET A 242 27.68 -12.25 -15.59
CA MET A 242 28.98 -11.88 -15.00
C MET A 242 28.89 -11.70 -13.47
N TRP A 243 27.81 -11.08 -12.98
CA TRP A 243 27.56 -10.96 -11.53
C TRP A 243 27.24 -12.31 -10.88
N ILE A 244 26.46 -13.15 -11.55
CA ILE A 244 26.12 -14.50 -11.09
C ILE A 244 27.40 -15.34 -10.95
N GLU A 245 28.31 -15.28 -11.92
CA GLU A 245 29.58 -16.01 -11.94
C GLU A 245 30.49 -15.66 -10.75
N ILE A 246 30.49 -14.40 -10.29
CA ILE A 246 31.24 -14.01 -9.09
C ILE A 246 30.51 -14.34 -7.78
N GLY A 247 29.28 -14.86 -7.85
CA GLY A 247 28.47 -15.29 -6.70
C GLY A 247 27.44 -14.28 -6.22
N TYR A 248 27.13 -13.23 -7.00
CA TYR A 248 26.08 -12.26 -6.71
C TYR A 248 24.73 -12.69 -7.32
N TYR A 249 24.11 -13.70 -6.71
CA TYR A 249 22.86 -14.29 -7.19
C TYR A 249 21.62 -13.41 -6.99
N GLN A 250 21.70 -12.41 -6.12
CA GLN A 250 20.59 -11.51 -5.80
C GLN A 250 20.46 -10.31 -6.77
N ILE A 251 21.35 -10.16 -7.76
CA ILE A 251 21.35 -9.00 -8.67
C ILE A 251 19.97 -8.76 -9.30
N CYS A 252 19.31 -9.81 -9.79
CA CYS A 252 17.99 -9.67 -10.41
C CYS A 252 16.92 -9.26 -9.40
N GLU A 253 17.01 -9.70 -8.14
CA GLU A 253 16.09 -9.31 -7.06
C GLU A 253 16.31 -7.84 -6.65
N ASP A 254 17.57 -7.44 -6.47
CA ASP A 254 17.94 -6.12 -5.94
C ASP A 254 17.59 -4.96 -6.88
N VAL A 255 17.66 -5.20 -8.20
CA VAL A 255 17.32 -4.20 -9.21
C VAL A 255 16.02 -4.52 -9.97
N ASN A 256 15.25 -5.50 -9.49
CA ASN A 256 14.07 -6.03 -10.19
C ASN A 256 13.11 -4.94 -10.65
N ASP A 257 12.67 -4.11 -9.70
CA ASP A 257 11.64 -3.11 -9.95
C ASP A 257 12.14 -2.06 -10.95
N LEU A 258 13.40 -1.65 -10.84
CA LEU A 258 14.02 -0.65 -11.71
C LEU A 258 14.22 -1.18 -13.14
N VAL A 259 14.65 -2.43 -13.29
CA VAL A 259 14.83 -3.06 -14.60
C VAL A 259 13.46 -3.26 -15.28
N MET A 260 12.48 -3.79 -14.56
CA MET A 260 11.15 -4.04 -15.13
C MET A 260 10.44 -2.73 -15.51
N GLN A 261 10.49 -1.71 -14.66
CA GLN A 261 9.96 -0.38 -14.98
C GLN A 261 10.73 0.26 -16.15
N GLY A 262 12.07 0.23 -16.11
CA GLY A 262 12.92 0.79 -17.15
C GLY A 262 12.69 0.14 -18.52
N ALA A 263 12.47 -1.18 -18.57
CA ALA A 263 12.12 -1.88 -19.81
C ALA A 263 10.83 -1.32 -20.42
N THR A 264 9.79 -1.11 -19.61
CA THR A 264 8.53 -0.52 -20.09
C THR A 264 8.67 0.95 -20.50
N LEU A 265 9.54 1.73 -19.85
CA LEU A 265 9.82 3.11 -20.25
C LEU A 265 10.58 3.19 -21.59
N ILE A 266 11.47 2.25 -21.86
CA ILE A 266 12.14 2.16 -23.16
C ILE A 266 11.14 1.81 -24.26
N LEU A 267 10.20 0.90 -23.97
CA LEU A 267 9.12 0.53 -24.90
C LEU A 267 8.12 1.67 -25.11
N PHE A 268 7.84 2.47 -24.08
CA PHE A 268 6.84 3.54 -24.11
C PHE A 268 7.41 4.88 -23.58
N PRO A 269 8.37 5.49 -24.29
CA PRO A 269 9.05 6.69 -23.81
C PRO A 269 8.06 7.83 -23.54
N PRO A 270 8.31 8.67 -22.51
CA PRO A 270 7.48 9.84 -22.21
C PRO A 270 7.56 10.90 -23.32
N SER A 271 8.70 10.96 -24.01
CA SER A 271 8.94 11.84 -25.15
C SER A 271 9.48 10.99 -26.31
N PRO A 272 8.61 10.44 -27.16
CA PRO A 272 9.03 9.59 -28.28
C PRO A 272 9.86 10.40 -29.30
N THR A 273 10.90 9.78 -29.85
CA THR A 273 11.68 10.36 -30.94
C THR A 273 10.90 10.26 -32.26
N PRO A 274 11.23 11.03 -33.32
CA PRO A 274 10.54 10.94 -34.61
C PRO A 274 10.56 9.54 -35.24
N ASN A 275 11.57 8.74 -34.93
CA ASN A 275 11.74 7.37 -35.43
C ASN A 275 11.10 6.31 -34.53
N TYR A 276 10.44 6.71 -33.44
CA TYR A 276 9.78 5.79 -32.52
C TYR A 276 8.51 5.22 -33.16
N ALA A 277 8.46 3.90 -33.27
CA ALA A 277 7.25 3.17 -33.60
C ALA A 277 6.70 2.52 -32.32
N LYS A 278 5.42 2.79 -32.01
CA LYS A 278 4.75 2.20 -30.85
C LYS A 278 4.81 0.66 -30.93
N PRO A 279 5.28 -0.04 -29.88
CA PRO A 279 5.34 -1.49 -29.88
C PRO A 279 3.92 -2.08 -29.80
N ASP A 280 3.74 -3.22 -30.44
CA ASP A 280 2.57 -4.07 -30.26
C ASP A 280 2.74 -4.98 -29.04
N ALA A 281 1.71 -5.77 -28.72
CA ALA A 281 1.75 -6.67 -27.57
C ALA A 281 2.87 -7.72 -27.70
N THR A 282 3.15 -8.20 -28.92
CA THR A 282 4.19 -9.20 -29.17
C THR A 282 5.56 -8.68 -28.78
N LYS A 283 5.93 -7.46 -29.21
CA LYS A 283 7.22 -6.84 -28.85
C LYS A 283 7.35 -6.59 -27.34
N VAL A 284 6.25 -6.22 -26.69
CA VAL A 284 6.25 -6.04 -25.22
C VAL A 284 6.49 -7.38 -24.52
N ILE A 285 5.81 -8.44 -24.96
CA ILE A 285 5.96 -9.80 -24.40
C ILE A 285 7.38 -10.30 -24.59
N GLU A 286 7.91 -10.26 -25.81
CA GLU A 286 9.27 -10.71 -26.13
C GLU A 286 10.31 -10.03 -25.22
N ARG A 287 10.19 -8.70 -25.04
CA ARG A 287 11.12 -7.95 -24.21
C ARG A 287 11.01 -8.29 -22.72
N LEU A 288 9.79 -8.49 -22.20
CA LEU A 288 9.60 -8.85 -20.79
C LEU A 288 10.00 -10.30 -20.51
N ASP A 289 9.68 -11.24 -21.41
CA ASP A 289 10.09 -12.64 -21.31
C ASP A 289 11.61 -12.80 -21.37
N GLU A 290 12.29 -12.00 -22.20
CA GLU A 290 13.76 -11.95 -22.22
C GLU A 290 14.33 -11.65 -20.82
N LEU A 291 13.76 -10.68 -20.10
CA LEU A 291 14.18 -10.32 -18.75
C LEU A 291 13.79 -11.40 -17.73
N ILE A 292 12.59 -11.98 -17.86
CA ILE A 292 12.14 -13.07 -16.99
C ILE A 292 13.07 -14.28 -17.10
N ASN A 293 13.50 -14.62 -18.31
CA ASN A 293 14.44 -15.71 -18.57
C ASN A 293 15.83 -15.47 -17.96
N LEU A 294 16.23 -14.21 -17.72
CA LEU A 294 17.45 -13.85 -16.98
C LEU A 294 17.31 -13.94 -15.46
N GLY A 295 16.08 -14.14 -14.95
CA GLY A 295 15.79 -14.24 -13.52
C GLY A 295 15.07 -13.04 -12.91
N PHE A 296 14.66 -12.05 -13.72
CA PHE A 296 13.77 -10.99 -13.25
C PHE A 296 12.35 -11.50 -13.04
N ASN A 297 11.58 -10.82 -12.19
CA ASN A 297 10.25 -11.28 -11.80
C ASN A 297 9.21 -10.15 -11.91
N LEU A 298 8.19 -10.40 -12.73
CA LEU A 298 7.04 -9.52 -12.88
C LEU A 298 6.05 -9.72 -11.72
N THR A 299 6.41 -9.37 -10.50
CA THR A 299 5.50 -9.49 -9.34
C THR A 299 4.29 -8.55 -9.47
N TYR A 300 3.19 -8.81 -8.76
CA TYR A 300 2.05 -7.87 -8.80
C TYR A 300 2.42 -6.49 -8.23
N SER A 301 3.38 -6.43 -7.30
CA SER A 301 3.90 -5.15 -6.80
C SER A 301 4.54 -4.35 -7.94
N VAL A 302 5.38 -5.00 -8.76
CA VAL A 302 6.00 -4.40 -9.95
C VAL A 302 4.97 -4.03 -11.00
N ILE A 303 3.96 -4.87 -11.25
CA ILE A 303 2.88 -4.55 -12.18
C ILE A 303 2.14 -3.28 -11.73
N GLY A 304 1.85 -3.16 -10.42
CA GLY A 304 1.29 -1.95 -9.84
C GLY A 304 2.19 -0.72 -10.04
N ASP A 305 3.52 -0.87 -9.86
CA ASP A 305 4.48 0.22 -10.10
C ASP A 305 4.49 0.67 -11.55
N ILE A 306 4.49 -0.28 -12.49
CA ILE A 306 4.46 -0.02 -13.94
C ILE A 306 3.15 0.70 -14.32
N LEU A 307 2.00 0.20 -13.88
CA LEU A 307 0.71 0.84 -14.21
C LEU A 307 0.61 2.24 -13.60
N GLN A 308 1.13 2.44 -12.39
CA GLN A 308 1.24 3.75 -11.77
C GLN A 308 2.19 4.68 -12.52
N LEU A 309 3.31 4.18 -13.04
CA LEU A 309 4.25 4.95 -13.85
C LEU A 309 3.60 5.54 -15.11
N PHE A 310 2.66 4.80 -15.71
CA PHE A 310 1.89 5.23 -16.89
C PHE A 310 0.53 5.85 -16.58
N GLU A 311 0.22 6.18 -15.32
CA GLU A 311 -1.11 6.64 -14.87
C GLU A 311 -1.74 7.73 -15.75
N ASN A 312 -0.94 8.68 -16.27
CA ASN A 312 -1.41 9.77 -17.14
C ASN A 312 -1.56 9.39 -18.62
N ARG A 313 -1.02 8.24 -19.03
CA ARG A 313 -0.95 7.76 -20.41
C ARG A 313 -1.60 6.39 -20.60
N LEU A 314 -2.38 5.91 -19.61
CA LEU A 314 -3.06 4.61 -19.69
C LEU A 314 -4.03 4.52 -20.87
N THR A 315 -4.63 5.63 -21.29
CA THR A 315 -5.47 5.70 -22.49
C THR A 315 -4.69 5.42 -23.78
N GLU A 316 -3.39 5.74 -23.81
CA GLU A 316 -2.53 5.51 -24.97
C GLU A 316 -1.91 4.12 -24.94
N VAL A 317 -1.33 3.71 -23.81
CA VAL A 317 -0.47 2.50 -23.73
C VAL A 317 -1.03 1.41 -22.84
N GLY A 318 -2.02 1.72 -21.99
CA GLY A 318 -2.50 0.83 -20.95
C GLY A 318 -3.05 -0.49 -21.49
N ASP A 319 -3.79 -0.45 -22.60
CA ASP A 319 -4.37 -1.64 -23.22
C ASP A 319 -3.30 -2.65 -23.65
N ILE A 320 -2.34 -2.20 -24.46
CA ILE A 320 -1.25 -3.05 -24.95
C ILE A 320 -0.45 -3.60 -23.77
N LEU A 321 -0.13 -2.73 -22.80
CA LEU A 321 0.64 -3.11 -21.62
C LEU A 321 -0.09 -4.16 -20.76
N PHE A 322 -1.39 -3.92 -20.47
CA PHE A 322 -2.19 -4.80 -19.63
C PHE A 322 -2.37 -6.18 -20.28
N GLU A 323 -2.73 -6.24 -21.57
CA GLU A 323 -2.89 -7.51 -22.29
C GLU A 323 -1.57 -8.29 -22.39
N SER A 324 -0.45 -7.58 -22.62
CA SER A 324 0.89 -8.21 -22.66
C SER A 324 1.25 -8.84 -21.32
N ILE A 325 1.05 -8.10 -20.22
CA ILE A 325 1.32 -8.58 -18.86
C ILE A 325 0.38 -9.73 -18.49
N LEU A 326 -0.91 -9.62 -18.83
CA LEU A 326 -1.89 -10.67 -18.61
C LEU A 326 -1.45 -11.97 -19.29
N LYS A 327 -1.06 -11.90 -20.57
CA LYS A 327 -0.60 -13.06 -21.33
C LYS A 327 0.62 -13.72 -20.69
N ILE A 328 1.64 -12.94 -20.33
CA ILE A 328 2.82 -13.45 -19.59
C ILE A 328 2.40 -14.14 -18.29
N LYS A 329 1.45 -13.54 -17.54
CA LYS A 329 0.98 -14.11 -16.28
C LYS A 329 0.23 -15.43 -16.46
N THR A 330 -0.59 -15.53 -17.49
CA THR A 330 -1.34 -16.75 -17.78
C THR A 330 -0.46 -17.86 -18.36
N GLU A 331 0.51 -17.52 -19.20
CA GLU A 331 1.33 -18.50 -19.93
C GLU A 331 2.56 -18.92 -19.10
N SER A 332 3.37 -17.95 -18.68
CA SER A 332 4.63 -18.21 -17.97
C SER A 332 4.41 -18.50 -16.48
N TYR A 333 3.49 -17.78 -15.82
CA TYR A 333 3.19 -17.96 -14.39
C TYR A 333 2.00 -18.89 -14.10
N LYS A 334 1.30 -19.37 -15.14
CA LYS A 334 0.10 -20.22 -15.03
C LYS A 334 -1.00 -19.62 -14.15
N ASP A 335 -1.09 -18.30 -14.16
CA ASP A 335 -2.07 -17.56 -13.39
C ASP A 335 -3.45 -17.57 -14.05
N SER A 336 -4.53 -17.56 -13.27
CA SER A 336 -5.87 -17.39 -13.85
C SER A 336 -6.15 -15.92 -14.12
N ILE A 337 -6.93 -15.61 -15.16
CA ILE A 337 -7.34 -14.23 -15.48
C ILE A 337 -8.02 -13.57 -14.25
N GLU A 338 -8.85 -14.33 -13.54
CA GLU A 338 -9.52 -13.85 -12.32
C GLU A 338 -8.51 -13.53 -11.21
N ASN A 339 -7.54 -14.41 -10.96
CA ASN A 339 -6.53 -14.19 -9.91
C ASN A 339 -5.64 -13.00 -10.26
N PHE A 340 -5.18 -12.93 -11.51
CA PHE A 340 -4.42 -11.81 -12.04
C PHE A 340 -5.13 -10.48 -11.78
N THR A 341 -6.38 -10.38 -12.24
CA THR A 341 -7.15 -9.14 -12.17
C THR A 341 -7.39 -8.72 -10.71
N ASN A 342 -7.78 -9.67 -9.85
CA ASN A 342 -7.96 -9.41 -8.42
C ASN A 342 -6.67 -8.91 -7.75
N LYS A 343 -5.52 -9.51 -8.07
CA LYS A 343 -4.23 -9.15 -7.47
C LYS A 343 -3.71 -7.81 -7.96
N VAL A 344 -3.93 -7.47 -9.23
CA VAL A 344 -3.58 -6.14 -9.77
C VAL A 344 -4.44 -5.07 -9.11
N ILE A 345 -5.74 -5.31 -8.91
CA ILE A 345 -6.61 -4.37 -8.18
C ILE A 345 -6.15 -4.21 -6.75
N GLU A 346 -5.91 -5.32 -6.04
CA GLU A 346 -5.41 -5.33 -4.67
C GLU A 346 -4.14 -4.50 -4.51
N GLU A 347 -3.16 -4.66 -5.40
CA GLU A 347 -1.92 -3.87 -5.38
C GLU A 347 -2.13 -2.40 -5.73
N SER A 348 -3.12 -2.08 -6.57
CA SER A 348 -3.37 -0.71 -7.07
C SER A 348 -4.13 0.17 -6.09
N ILE A 349 -4.86 -0.42 -5.13
CA ILE A 349 -5.63 0.33 -4.12
C ILE A 349 -4.88 0.46 -2.78
N LYS A 350 -3.68 -0.13 -2.68
CA LYS A 350 -2.83 -0.06 -1.50
C LYS A 350 -2.52 1.40 -1.12
N PRO A 351 -2.64 1.79 0.16
CA PRO A 351 -2.46 3.17 0.59
C PRO A 351 -1.03 3.69 0.36
N GLU A 352 -0.03 2.81 0.29
CA GLU A 352 1.36 3.17 0.01
C GLU A 352 1.56 3.62 -1.45
N ARG A 353 0.63 3.26 -2.34
CA ARG A 353 0.59 3.75 -3.72
C ARG A 353 0.14 5.21 -3.67
N ASN A 354 1.09 6.13 -3.67
CA ASN A 354 0.85 7.58 -3.72
C ASN A 354 0.29 8.03 -5.09
N LEU A 355 -0.81 7.42 -5.55
CA LEU A 355 -1.44 7.68 -6.85
C LEU A 355 -1.88 9.13 -6.95
N LYS A 356 -1.54 9.78 -8.06
CA LYS A 356 -1.74 11.22 -8.24
C LYS A 356 -3.17 11.53 -8.69
N ASN A 357 -3.80 10.61 -9.41
CA ASN A 357 -5.15 10.75 -9.92
C ASN A 357 -5.94 9.42 -9.80
N SER A 358 -7.12 9.39 -10.42
CA SER A 358 -8.00 8.21 -10.40
C SER A 358 -7.99 7.42 -11.72
N ASN A 359 -7.08 7.75 -12.65
CA ASN A 359 -7.04 7.17 -13.99
C ASN A 359 -6.75 5.68 -13.92
N LEU A 360 -5.85 5.26 -13.02
CA LEU A 360 -5.53 3.84 -12.85
C LEU A 360 -6.75 3.03 -12.42
N TRP A 361 -7.49 3.46 -11.40
CA TRP A 361 -8.68 2.74 -10.95
C TRP A 361 -9.79 2.73 -12.00
N SER A 362 -9.96 3.85 -12.72
CA SER A 362 -10.93 3.96 -13.81
C SER A 362 -10.57 3.01 -14.96
N PHE A 363 -9.29 2.95 -15.33
CA PHE A 363 -8.75 2.02 -16.32
C PHE A 363 -8.97 0.56 -15.90
N LEU A 364 -8.66 0.19 -14.66
CA LEU A 364 -8.88 -1.17 -14.15
C LEU A 364 -10.38 -1.53 -14.11
N ASN A 365 -11.24 -0.58 -13.75
CA ASN A 365 -12.68 -0.78 -13.77
C ASN A 365 -13.20 -1.03 -15.20
N GLN A 366 -12.67 -0.31 -16.19
CA GLN A 366 -12.97 -0.55 -17.61
C GLN A 366 -12.45 -1.91 -18.08
N LYS A 367 -11.24 -2.32 -17.68
CA LYS A 367 -10.68 -3.63 -18.06
C LYS A 367 -11.48 -4.79 -17.48
N LEU A 368 -11.95 -4.67 -16.25
CA LEU A 368 -12.90 -5.61 -15.68
C LEU A 368 -14.15 -5.72 -16.57
N ALA A 369 -14.78 -4.60 -16.95
CA ALA A 369 -15.95 -4.63 -17.83
C ALA A 369 -15.66 -5.29 -19.18
N TYR A 370 -14.54 -4.95 -19.80
CA TYR A 370 -14.12 -5.49 -21.09
C TYR A 370 -13.88 -7.00 -21.04
N HIS A 371 -13.11 -7.50 -20.07
CA HIS A 371 -12.84 -8.94 -19.96
C HIS A 371 -14.11 -9.73 -19.67
N ILE A 372 -15.05 -9.19 -18.90
CA ILE A 372 -16.35 -9.85 -18.66
C ILE A 372 -17.19 -9.87 -19.94
N ASN A 373 -17.14 -8.83 -20.76
CA ASN A 373 -17.91 -8.73 -22.00
C ASN A 373 -17.36 -9.60 -23.14
N ILE A 374 -16.05 -9.90 -23.14
CA ILE A 374 -15.36 -10.63 -24.23
C ILE A 374 -14.92 -12.04 -23.82
N MET A 375 -15.04 -12.41 -22.55
CA MET A 375 -14.89 -13.80 -22.14
C MET A 375 -15.86 -14.67 -22.93
N ASP A 376 -15.31 -15.57 -23.74
CA ASP A 376 -16.04 -16.76 -24.20
C ASP A 376 -16.23 -17.66 -22.98
N PHE A 377 -17.27 -17.36 -22.19
CA PHE A 377 -17.57 -18.05 -20.94
C PHE A 377 -17.67 -19.57 -21.15
N ASN A 378 -18.05 -20.02 -22.35
CA ASN A 378 -18.15 -21.43 -22.69
C ASN A 378 -16.77 -22.10 -22.89
N LYS A 379 -15.76 -21.35 -23.35
CA LYS A 379 -14.37 -21.81 -23.46
C LYS A 379 -13.66 -21.92 -22.11
N TYR A 380 -13.96 -21.03 -21.17
CA TYR A 380 -13.25 -20.91 -19.89
C TYR A 380 -13.99 -21.51 -18.69
N PHE A 381 -15.32 -21.56 -18.74
CA PHE A 381 -16.19 -22.15 -17.73
C PHE A 381 -17.17 -23.15 -18.36
N PRO A 382 -16.68 -24.30 -18.87
CA PRO A 382 -17.48 -25.25 -19.65
C PRO A 382 -18.64 -25.92 -18.87
N LYS A 383 -18.80 -25.61 -17.58
CA LYS A 383 -19.83 -26.14 -16.69
C LYS A 383 -20.89 -25.12 -16.28
N ILE A 384 -20.78 -23.87 -16.72
CA ILE A 384 -21.75 -22.81 -16.43
C ILE A 384 -22.77 -22.80 -17.57
N THR A 385 -24.05 -22.73 -17.24
CA THR A 385 -25.13 -22.72 -18.23
C THR A 385 -25.26 -21.35 -18.91
N ASP A 386 -25.73 -21.31 -20.17
CA ASP A 386 -25.93 -20.05 -20.91
C ASP A 386 -26.86 -19.06 -20.16
N TYR A 387 -27.77 -19.56 -19.33
CA TYR A 387 -28.63 -18.77 -18.45
C TYR A 387 -27.86 -18.05 -17.33
N GLU A 388 -26.90 -18.73 -16.71
CA GLU A 388 -26.03 -18.12 -15.68
C GLU A 388 -25.10 -17.08 -16.30
N ILE A 389 -24.62 -17.31 -17.54
CA ILE A 389 -23.86 -16.33 -18.32
C ILE A 389 -24.69 -15.08 -18.60
N GLN A 390 -25.96 -15.23 -19.00
CA GLN A 390 -26.88 -14.10 -19.19
C GLN A 390 -27.17 -13.33 -17.89
N GLN A 391 -27.35 -14.03 -16.76
CA GLN A 391 -27.53 -13.40 -15.45
C GLN A 391 -26.26 -12.65 -15.00
N MET A 392 -25.07 -13.17 -15.32
CA MET A 392 -23.79 -12.50 -15.06
C MET A 392 -23.62 -11.23 -15.91
N GLN A 393 -23.99 -11.27 -17.19
CA GLN A 393 -23.98 -10.10 -18.08
C GLN A 393 -24.94 -9.00 -17.62
N GLN A 394 -26.11 -9.36 -17.07
CA GLN A 394 -27.06 -8.41 -16.45
C GLN A 394 -26.57 -7.81 -15.10
N HIS A 395 -25.49 -8.36 -14.54
CA HIS A 395 -24.95 -7.97 -13.23
C HIS A 395 -23.46 -7.58 -13.27
N LEU A 396 -23.00 -7.08 -14.42
CA LEU A 396 -21.64 -6.58 -14.63
C LEU A 396 -21.15 -5.63 -13.52
N GLU A 397 -22.01 -4.67 -13.15
CA GLU A 397 -21.75 -3.71 -12.06
C GLU A 397 -21.48 -4.43 -10.72
N LYS A 398 -22.23 -5.50 -10.40
CA LYS A 398 -22.04 -6.27 -9.15
C LYS A 398 -20.73 -7.05 -9.15
N PHE A 399 -20.25 -7.49 -10.33
CA PHE A 399 -18.98 -8.21 -10.42
C PHE A 399 -17.79 -7.26 -10.22
N GLN A 400 -17.80 -6.11 -10.91
CA GLN A 400 -16.78 -5.06 -10.73
C GLN A 400 -16.73 -4.64 -9.25
N GLU A 401 -17.90 -4.37 -8.67
CA GLU A 401 -18.05 -4.07 -7.26
C GLU A 401 -17.45 -5.18 -6.37
N LYS A 402 -17.76 -6.46 -6.64
CA LYS A 402 -17.23 -7.60 -5.89
C LYS A 402 -15.70 -7.73 -5.95
N ALA A 403 -15.08 -7.43 -7.09
CA ALA A 403 -13.63 -7.46 -7.23
C ALA A 403 -12.94 -6.40 -6.36
N PHE A 404 -13.42 -5.16 -6.41
CA PHE A 404 -12.93 -4.08 -5.54
C PHE A 404 -13.24 -4.34 -4.06
N LEU A 405 -14.42 -4.89 -3.74
CA LEU A 405 -14.78 -5.30 -2.38
C LEU A 405 -13.81 -6.33 -1.81
N LYS A 406 -13.44 -7.35 -2.60
CA LYS A 406 -12.48 -8.38 -2.19
C LYS A 406 -11.12 -7.76 -1.90
N ALA A 407 -10.67 -6.83 -2.75
CA ALA A 407 -9.42 -6.11 -2.56
C ALA A 407 -9.42 -5.24 -1.29
N ILE A 408 -10.49 -4.47 -1.07
CA ILE A 408 -10.66 -3.66 0.16
C ILE A 408 -10.63 -4.56 1.40
N LYS A 409 -11.41 -5.65 1.40
CA LYS A 409 -11.47 -6.60 2.51
C LYS A 409 -10.09 -7.21 2.80
N SER A 410 -9.32 -7.57 1.77
CA SER A 410 -7.93 -8.06 1.94
C SER A 410 -7.06 -7.08 2.71
N ILE A 411 -7.02 -5.81 2.29
CA ILE A 411 -6.20 -4.76 2.91
C ILE A 411 -6.66 -4.46 4.34
N THR A 412 -7.96 -4.33 4.54
CA THR A 412 -8.52 -3.98 5.86
C THR A 412 -8.42 -5.11 6.89
N ASN A 413 -8.42 -6.38 6.46
CA ASN A 413 -8.23 -7.54 7.32
C ASN A 413 -6.75 -7.77 7.67
N TYR A 414 -5.83 -7.54 6.74
CA TYR A 414 -4.38 -7.64 6.99
C TYR A 414 -3.91 -6.70 8.11
N ASN A 415 -4.49 -5.50 8.17
CA ASN A 415 -4.23 -4.53 9.23
C ASN A 415 -4.82 -4.94 10.60
N SER A 416 -5.71 -5.93 10.63
CA SER A 416 -6.30 -6.47 11.86
C SER A 416 -5.48 -7.64 12.41
N THR A 417 -4.83 -8.44 11.55
CA THR A 417 -3.94 -9.55 11.98
C THR A 417 -2.64 -9.09 12.64
N ALA A 418 -2.16 -7.88 12.35
CA ALA A 418 -1.03 -7.28 13.09
C ALA A 418 -1.41 -6.90 14.55
N ALA A 419 -2.70 -6.88 14.88
CA ALA A 419 -3.23 -6.60 16.21
C ALA A 419 -3.85 -7.83 16.90
N SER A 420 -3.86 -9.01 16.26
CA SER A 420 -4.62 -10.19 16.74
C SER A 420 -3.76 -11.40 17.10
N ALA A 421 -2.64 -11.19 17.80
CA ALA A 421 -2.01 -12.30 18.54
C ALA A 421 -2.87 -12.76 19.75
N ASP A 422 -3.87 -11.98 20.16
CA ASP A 422 -4.79 -12.31 21.25
C ASP A 422 -6.25 -12.18 20.80
N SER A 423 -6.85 -13.26 20.28
CA SER A 423 -8.31 -13.54 20.37
C SER A 423 -8.73 -14.73 19.49
N SER A 424 -8.17 -15.91 19.75
CA SER A 424 -8.84 -17.15 19.35
C SER A 424 -10.00 -17.41 20.32
N ASN A 425 -11.24 -17.19 19.89
CA ASN A 425 -12.43 -18.00 20.20
C ASN A 425 -13.70 -17.29 19.71
N PHE A 426 -14.10 -17.54 18.46
CA PHE A 426 -15.46 -17.26 17.99
C PHE A 426 -15.96 -18.45 17.19
N ALA A 427 -16.44 -19.46 17.91
CA ALA A 427 -17.34 -20.48 17.37
C ALA A 427 -18.46 -20.66 18.40
N ASN A 428 -19.64 -20.12 18.07
CA ASN A 428 -21.00 -20.54 18.43
C ASN A 428 -21.93 -19.32 18.54
N ILE A 429 -22.76 -19.15 17.51
CA ILE A 429 -23.91 -18.24 17.51
C ILE A 429 -25.17 -19.10 17.63
N ARG A 430 -25.88 -18.97 18.76
CA ARG A 430 -27.34 -19.15 18.82
C ARG A 430 -27.92 -18.15 19.79
N GLY A 431 -28.93 -17.40 19.32
CA GLY A 431 -29.98 -16.80 20.13
C GLY A 431 -29.63 -15.48 20.84
N SER A 432 -30.22 -14.40 20.32
CA SER A 432 -30.68 -13.21 21.04
C SER A 432 -29.66 -12.27 21.72
N SER A 433 -29.87 -10.97 21.42
CA SER A 433 -29.53 -9.78 22.20
C SER A 433 -28.09 -9.65 22.73
N ASN A 434 -27.22 -8.99 21.95
CA ASN A 434 -26.10 -8.19 22.45
C ASN A 434 -25.65 -7.18 21.38
N ILE A 435 -26.27 -6.00 21.36
CA ILE A 435 -25.98 -4.90 20.41
C ILE A 435 -24.77 -4.04 20.88
N PHE A 436 -24.29 -4.25 22.11
CA PHE A 436 -23.14 -3.53 22.64
C PHE A 436 -22.22 -4.50 23.37
N ASN A 437 -21.29 -5.13 22.65
CA ASN A 437 -20.21 -5.88 23.28
C ASN A 437 -18.99 -4.94 23.41
N SER A 438 -18.69 -4.57 24.65
CA SER A 438 -17.61 -3.68 25.06
C SER A 438 -16.29 -4.43 25.06
N ASN A 439 -15.31 -3.95 24.29
CA ASN A 439 -13.88 -3.91 24.61
C ASN A 439 -13.08 -3.40 23.40
N GLN A 440 -13.14 -2.10 23.12
CA GLN A 440 -12.09 -1.43 22.32
C GLN A 440 -11.62 -0.20 23.10
N ARG A 441 -10.59 -0.41 23.92
CA ARG A 441 -9.79 0.70 24.47
C ARG A 441 -9.19 1.50 23.30
N ASN A 442 -9.42 2.81 23.31
CA ASN A 442 -8.68 3.92 22.68
C ASN A 442 -7.56 3.58 21.68
N ASN A 443 -7.88 2.85 20.59
CA ASN A 443 -6.99 2.74 19.44
C ASN A 443 -7.43 3.76 18.39
N ILE A 444 -6.49 4.58 17.96
CA ILE A 444 -6.68 5.63 16.96
C ILE A 444 -7.11 4.98 15.64
N THR A 445 -8.24 5.39 15.09
CA THR A 445 -8.72 4.89 13.79
C THR A 445 -8.50 5.94 12.70
N SER A 446 -7.38 5.86 11.99
CA SER A 446 -7.20 6.59 10.73
C SER A 446 -7.97 5.93 9.60
N LEU A 447 -8.25 6.69 8.53
CA LEU A 447 -8.77 6.12 7.29
C LEU A 447 -7.84 4.98 6.82
N LYS A 448 -8.43 3.85 6.41
CA LYS A 448 -7.66 2.66 6.00
C LYS A 448 -7.16 2.75 4.56
N LEU A 449 -7.78 3.58 3.72
CA LEU A 449 -7.45 3.78 2.31
C LEU A 449 -7.08 5.24 2.05
N SER A 450 -6.59 5.54 0.85
CA SER A 450 -6.30 6.93 0.47
C SER A 450 -7.59 7.75 0.29
N SER A 451 -7.57 9.03 0.66
CA SER A 451 -8.71 9.95 0.46
C SER A 451 -9.18 10.00 -1.00
N ARG A 452 -8.23 9.96 -1.95
CA ARG A 452 -8.52 9.91 -3.38
C ARG A 452 -9.34 8.68 -3.78
N PHE A 453 -9.07 7.53 -3.16
CA PHE A 453 -9.81 6.30 -3.46
C PHE A 453 -11.27 6.39 -3.00
N TYR A 454 -11.54 6.90 -1.80
CA TYR A 454 -12.93 7.14 -1.35
C TYR A 454 -13.67 8.09 -2.30
N ASN A 455 -13.01 9.16 -2.75
CA ASN A 455 -13.60 10.09 -3.72
C ASN A 455 -13.89 9.45 -5.07
N TRP A 456 -13.06 8.50 -5.50
CA TRP A 456 -13.31 7.74 -6.72
C TRP A 456 -14.48 6.77 -6.54
N VAL A 457 -14.54 6.03 -5.41
CA VAL A 457 -15.62 5.07 -5.13
C VAL A 457 -17.00 5.73 -5.16
N ILE A 458 -17.18 6.88 -4.50
CA ILE A 458 -18.48 7.57 -4.48
C ILE A 458 -18.88 8.15 -5.84
N ARG A 459 -17.92 8.37 -6.76
CA ARG A 459 -18.18 8.86 -8.11
C ARG A 459 -18.55 7.74 -9.08
N GLU A 460 -17.94 6.56 -8.92
CA GLU A 460 -18.11 5.43 -9.83
C GLU A 460 -19.27 4.51 -9.45
N PHE A 461 -19.53 4.32 -8.15
CA PHE A 461 -20.52 3.36 -7.67
C PHE A 461 -21.78 4.05 -7.13
N LYS A 462 -22.92 3.34 -7.19
CA LYS A 462 -24.19 3.82 -6.63
C LYS A 462 -24.09 3.98 -5.11
N ASN A 463 -24.80 4.94 -4.55
CA ASN A 463 -24.76 5.25 -3.12
C ASN A 463 -25.18 4.07 -2.23
N GLU A 464 -26.06 3.23 -2.74
CA GLU A 464 -26.62 2.05 -2.06
C GLU A 464 -25.74 0.80 -2.21
N SER A 465 -24.65 0.89 -2.97
CA SER A 465 -23.72 -0.22 -3.20
C SER A 465 -23.03 -0.67 -1.90
N GLU A 466 -22.69 -1.95 -1.81
CA GLU A 466 -21.95 -2.51 -0.68
C GLU A 466 -20.57 -1.85 -0.56
N ILE A 467 -19.90 -1.53 -1.67
CA ILE A 467 -18.58 -0.86 -1.65
C ILE A 467 -18.65 0.54 -1.03
N VAL A 468 -19.62 1.35 -1.45
CA VAL A 468 -19.84 2.69 -0.88
C VAL A 468 -20.16 2.58 0.60
N SER A 469 -20.98 1.59 0.99
CA SER A 469 -21.28 1.36 2.40
C SER A 469 -20.07 0.94 3.22
N ILE A 470 -19.18 0.06 2.74
CA ILE A 470 -17.97 -0.33 3.48
C ILE A 470 -17.03 0.87 3.65
N CYS A 471 -16.88 1.67 2.61
CA CYS A 471 -16.16 2.93 2.69
C CYS A 471 -16.76 3.86 3.75
N PHE A 472 -18.09 4.01 3.75
CA PHE A 472 -18.79 4.86 4.70
C PHE A 472 -18.66 4.37 6.15
N ASP A 473 -18.69 3.06 6.38
CA ASP A 473 -18.44 2.46 7.70
C ASP A 473 -17.07 2.87 8.27
N ASP A 474 -16.03 2.86 7.42
CA ASP A 474 -14.68 3.25 7.81
C ASP A 474 -14.59 4.75 8.10
N ILE A 475 -15.14 5.58 7.21
CA ILE A 475 -15.16 7.05 7.34
C ILE A 475 -15.91 7.46 8.62
N LEU A 476 -17.07 6.88 8.90
CA LEU A 476 -17.87 7.18 10.09
C LEU A 476 -17.10 6.83 11.37
N LYS A 477 -16.46 5.65 11.42
CA LYS A 477 -15.67 5.23 12.58
C LYS A 477 -14.50 6.19 12.83
N THR A 478 -13.77 6.55 11.79
CA THR A 478 -12.69 7.54 11.87
C THR A 478 -13.21 8.89 12.36
N ARG A 479 -14.32 9.40 11.79
CA ARG A 479 -14.86 10.71 12.17
C ARG A 479 -15.34 10.74 13.63
N VAL A 480 -16.00 9.68 14.10
CA VAL A 480 -16.43 9.55 15.51
C VAL A 480 -15.22 9.45 16.43
N SER A 481 -14.19 8.68 16.06
CA SER A 481 -12.94 8.57 16.83
C SER A 481 -12.23 9.92 16.98
N ILE A 482 -12.18 10.72 15.91
CA ILE A 482 -11.67 12.10 15.95
C ILE A 482 -12.49 12.94 16.94
N ASN A 483 -13.83 12.87 16.90
CA ASN A 483 -14.68 13.63 17.81
C ASN A 483 -14.41 13.26 19.27
N GLN A 484 -14.27 11.98 19.58
CA GLN A 484 -13.95 11.51 20.94
C GLN A 484 -12.61 12.05 21.45
N GLN A 485 -11.60 12.11 20.59
CA GLN A 485 -10.27 12.59 20.97
C GLN A 485 -10.26 14.10 21.25
N LEU A 486 -10.99 14.88 20.45
CA LEU A 486 -11.15 16.32 20.66
C LEU A 486 -11.96 16.63 21.93
N ILE A 487 -12.94 15.78 22.29
CA ILE A 487 -13.66 15.90 23.57
C ILE A 487 -12.72 15.59 24.74
N ALA A 488 -11.91 14.54 24.62
CA ALA A 488 -10.98 14.13 25.68
C ALA A 488 -9.87 15.17 25.90
N ASN A 489 -9.51 15.95 24.86
CA ASN A 489 -8.47 16.97 24.91
C ASN A 489 -8.97 18.31 24.34
N PRO A 490 -9.77 19.08 25.10
CA PRO A 490 -10.40 20.31 24.60
C PRO A 490 -9.44 21.41 24.16
N ASN A 491 -8.17 21.34 24.60
CA ASN A 491 -7.14 22.35 24.31
C ASN A 491 -6.35 22.07 23.02
N VAL A 492 -6.74 21.06 22.24
CA VAL A 492 -6.02 20.65 21.03
C VAL A 492 -6.96 20.62 19.84
N ASP A 493 -6.63 21.35 18.78
CA ASP A 493 -7.43 21.41 17.54
C ASP A 493 -7.28 20.18 16.64
N ILE A 494 -6.22 19.39 16.87
CA ILE A 494 -5.84 18.21 16.07
C ILE A 494 -5.39 17.12 17.04
N PRO A 495 -5.81 15.85 16.89
CA PRO A 495 -5.31 14.79 17.76
C PRO A 495 -3.78 14.63 17.70
N SER A 496 -3.16 14.29 18.84
CA SER A 496 -1.69 14.30 19.06
C SER A 496 -0.87 13.49 18.06
N ASP A 497 -1.47 12.48 17.42
CA ASP A 497 -0.79 11.58 16.47
C ASP A 497 -1.20 11.82 15.00
N TRP A 498 -1.93 12.91 14.73
CA TRP A 498 -2.42 13.22 13.39
C TRP A 498 -1.62 14.35 12.74
N LYS A 499 -1.20 14.10 11.49
CA LYS A 499 -0.75 15.18 10.60
C LYS A 499 -1.96 16.02 10.19
N LEU A 500 -1.78 17.34 10.14
CA LEU A 500 -2.83 18.29 9.71
C LEU A 500 -3.47 17.91 8.37
N CYS A 501 -2.66 17.47 7.40
CA CYS A 501 -3.17 17.04 6.09
C CYS A 501 -4.08 15.79 6.18
N SER A 502 -3.71 14.80 6.99
CA SER A 502 -4.52 13.59 7.21
C SER A 502 -5.83 13.93 7.91
N PHE A 503 -5.79 14.83 8.88
CA PHE A 503 -6.97 15.29 9.63
C PHE A 503 -7.96 16.01 8.69
N LYS A 504 -7.48 16.99 7.92
CA LYS A 504 -8.29 17.69 6.92
C LYS A 504 -8.89 16.73 5.89
N ASN A 505 -8.10 15.78 5.39
CA ASN A 505 -8.57 14.78 4.44
C ASN A 505 -9.73 13.94 5.01
N ALA A 506 -9.64 13.51 6.27
CA ALA A 506 -10.72 12.74 6.91
C ALA A 506 -12.01 13.54 7.03
N LEU A 507 -11.93 14.82 7.41
CA LEU A 507 -13.10 15.71 7.48
C LEU A 507 -13.72 15.97 6.11
N ASN A 508 -12.89 16.23 5.10
CA ASN A 508 -13.35 16.46 3.72
C ASN A 508 -14.07 15.22 3.16
N ILE A 509 -13.51 14.01 3.34
CA ILE A 509 -14.14 12.77 2.88
C ILE A 509 -15.48 12.51 3.57
N TRP A 510 -15.57 12.77 4.88
CA TRP A 510 -16.85 12.72 5.60
C TRP A 510 -17.89 13.65 4.97
N GLY A 511 -17.53 14.92 4.74
CA GLY A 511 -18.41 15.89 4.10
C GLY A 511 -18.87 15.46 2.70
N ILE A 512 -17.98 14.89 1.89
CA ILE A 512 -18.31 14.40 0.54
C ILE A 512 -19.35 13.27 0.60
N TYR A 513 -19.18 12.29 1.49
CA TYR A 513 -20.13 11.17 1.61
C TYR A 513 -21.48 11.63 2.16
N CYS A 514 -21.50 12.54 3.14
CA CYS A 514 -22.73 13.13 3.64
C CYS A 514 -23.47 13.95 2.57
N ASN A 515 -22.75 14.76 1.80
CA ASN A 515 -23.35 15.57 0.72
C ASN A 515 -23.92 14.70 -0.41
N ASN A 516 -23.30 13.54 -0.69
CA ASN A 516 -23.85 12.54 -1.62
C ASN A 516 -24.99 11.70 -1.04
N SER A 517 -25.33 11.91 0.24
CA SER A 517 -26.44 11.23 0.92
C SER A 517 -26.33 9.71 0.97
N VAL A 518 -25.13 9.20 1.26
CA VAL A 518 -24.92 7.77 1.49
C VAL A 518 -25.79 7.29 2.66
N PRO A 519 -26.54 6.18 2.51
CA PRO A 519 -27.48 5.73 3.53
C PRO A 519 -26.76 5.22 4.78
N PHE A 520 -27.32 5.54 5.94
CA PHE A 520 -26.90 4.97 7.21
C PHE A 520 -27.50 3.56 7.38
N LYS A 521 -26.82 2.74 8.19
CA LYS A 521 -27.23 1.38 8.56
C LYS A 521 -27.50 1.30 10.06
N PRO A 522 -28.35 0.36 10.52
CA PRO A 522 -28.64 0.16 11.95
C PRO A 522 -27.41 0.03 12.84
N ASN A 523 -26.36 -0.65 12.36
CA ASN A 523 -25.10 -0.83 13.08
C ASN A 523 -24.28 0.48 13.24
N HIS A 524 -24.64 1.57 12.55
CA HIS A 524 -24.01 2.88 12.74
C HIS A 524 -24.45 3.57 14.02
N LEU A 525 -25.62 3.22 14.55
CA LEU A 525 -26.16 3.82 15.77
C LEU A 525 -25.23 3.67 16.96
N GLN A 526 -24.48 2.56 17.04
CA GLN A 526 -23.50 2.35 18.11
C GLN A 526 -22.38 3.40 18.10
N TYR A 527 -22.03 3.94 16.93
CA TYR A 527 -20.98 4.95 16.77
C TYR A 527 -21.58 6.35 16.91
N LEU A 528 -22.73 6.58 16.28
CA LEU A 528 -23.46 7.85 16.35
C LEU A 528 -23.87 8.19 17.78
N SER A 529 -24.26 7.19 18.59
CA SER A 529 -24.61 7.40 20.00
C SER A 529 -23.46 7.95 20.85
N GLN A 530 -22.21 7.80 20.38
CA GLN A 530 -21.00 8.27 21.04
C GLN A 530 -20.52 9.64 20.54
N ALA A 531 -21.17 10.21 19.52
CA ALA A 531 -20.78 11.50 18.93
C ALA A 531 -21.45 12.67 19.66
N THR A 532 -20.74 13.78 19.84
CA THR A 532 -21.29 15.03 20.40
C THR A 532 -21.46 16.14 19.38
N HIS A 533 -20.65 16.11 18.31
CA HIS A 533 -20.55 17.21 17.37
C HIS A 533 -21.65 17.16 16.31
N ASN A 534 -22.25 18.32 16.02
CA ASN A 534 -23.40 18.40 15.11
C ASN A 534 -23.05 18.07 13.66
N ASP A 535 -21.80 18.22 13.23
CA ASP A 535 -21.38 17.80 11.88
C ASP A 535 -21.44 16.28 11.67
N ILE A 536 -21.45 15.48 12.74
CA ILE A 536 -21.65 14.02 12.70
C ILE A 536 -23.14 13.69 12.79
N LEU A 537 -23.85 14.35 13.71
CA LEU A 537 -25.25 14.03 14.01
C LEU A 537 -26.25 14.60 13.00
N SER A 538 -25.98 15.80 12.45
CA SER A 538 -26.88 16.50 11.52
C SER A 538 -27.12 15.72 10.22
N PRO A 539 -26.11 15.13 9.55
CA PRO A 539 -26.35 14.25 8.39
C PRO A 539 -27.33 13.12 8.67
N PHE A 540 -27.31 12.58 9.89
CA PHE A 540 -28.19 11.49 10.30
C PHE A 540 -29.61 12.01 10.65
N PHE A 541 -29.72 12.93 11.61
CA PHE A 541 -31.01 13.40 12.14
C PHE A 541 -31.73 14.42 11.26
N LYS A 542 -31.01 15.23 10.48
CA LYS A 542 -31.57 16.30 9.65
C LYS A 542 -31.54 15.98 8.14
N GLY A 543 -30.80 14.93 7.76
CA GLY A 543 -30.62 14.49 6.38
C GLY A 543 -31.28 13.14 6.12
N PHE A 544 -30.65 12.09 6.63
CA PHE A 544 -31.02 10.69 6.37
C PHE A 544 -32.39 10.31 6.94
N LEU A 545 -32.62 10.52 8.24
CA LEU A 545 -33.88 10.12 8.87
C LEU A 545 -35.09 10.87 8.28
N PRO A 546 -35.07 12.21 8.11
CA PRO A 546 -36.17 12.92 7.46
C PRO A 546 -36.44 12.40 6.05
N ARG A 547 -35.40 12.10 5.27
CA ARG A 547 -35.56 11.49 3.94
C ARG A 547 -36.22 10.12 4.01
N LEU A 548 -35.79 9.26 4.93
CA LEU A 548 -36.34 7.91 5.10
C LEU A 548 -37.83 7.96 5.44
N PHE A 549 -38.26 8.90 6.29
CA PHE A 549 -39.64 9.07 6.74
C PHE A 549 -40.46 10.09 5.92
N GLN A 550 -39.94 10.57 4.78
CA GLN A 550 -40.59 11.56 3.90
C GLN A 550 -40.96 12.88 4.61
N MET A 551 -40.13 13.31 5.55
CA MET A 551 -40.22 14.61 6.25
C MET A 551 -39.35 15.66 5.53
N SER A 552 -39.50 16.93 5.90
CA SER A 552 -38.69 18.02 5.37
C SER A 552 -37.22 17.89 5.78
N ILE A 553 -36.32 17.86 4.81
CA ILE A 553 -34.87 17.79 5.03
C ILE A 553 -34.36 19.18 5.40
N THR A 554 -33.71 19.32 6.55
CA THR A 554 -33.11 20.58 7.04
C THR A 554 -31.58 20.53 7.06
N PHE A 555 -30.98 19.43 6.57
CA PHE A 555 -29.54 19.30 6.44
C PHE A 555 -28.97 20.23 5.38
N THR A 556 -28.09 21.14 5.80
CA THR A 556 -27.27 21.97 4.91
C THR A 556 -26.01 21.21 4.51
N GLN A 557 -25.65 21.26 3.23
CA GLN A 557 -24.41 20.66 2.73
C GLN A 557 -23.19 21.17 3.50
N MET A 558 -22.25 20.25 3.77
CA MET A 558 -21.01 20.60 4.44
C MET A 558 -20.07 21.32 3.49
N THR A 559 -19.37 22.33 4.03
CA THR A 559 -18.26 23.01 3.35
C THR A 559 -17.07 22.07 3.21
N ILE A 560 -16.51 21.98 2.01
CA ILE A 560 -15.33 21.16 1.70
C ILE A 560 -14.14 22.09 1.47
N ASP A 561 -13.05 21.91 2.21
CA ASP A 561 -11.83 22.71 2.06
C ASP A 561 -11.05 22.26 0.81
N ASN A 562 -11.27 22.96 -0.31
CA ASN A 562 -10.64 22.68 -1.60
C ASN A 562 -9.14 23.04 -1.66
N SER A 563 -8.56 23.66 -0.62
CA SER A 563 -7.12 24.02 -0.61
C SER A 563 -6.17 22.80 -0.59
N SER A 564 -6.71 21.59 -0.41
CA SER A 564 -5.99 20.32 -0.39
C SER A 564 -6.23 19.43 -1.63
N ALA A 565 -7.00 19.90 -2.61
CA ALA A 565 -7.24 19.21 -3.88
C ALA A 565 -6.67 20.02 -5.06
N PRO A 566 -5.84 19.45 -5.95
CA PRO A 566 -5.51 20.13 -7.19
C PRO A 566 -6.75 20.17 -8.09
N ILE A 567 -6.99 21.37 -8.60
CA ILE A 567 -8.06 21.84 -9.48
C ILE A 567 -8.32 20.86 -10.64
N PHE A 568 -9.57 20.44 -10.82
CA PHE A 568 -10.08 19.95 -12.10
C PHE A 568 -11.04 21.01 -12.64
N ASN A 569 -10.51 21.95 -13.42
CA ASN A 569 -11.32 22.76 -14.32
C ASN A 569 -11.73 21.89 -15.49
N ARG A 570 -13.03 21.89 -15.78
CA ARG A 570 -13.61 21.23 -16.94
C ARG A 570 -13.44 22.18 -18.13
N GLU A 571 -12.30 22.10 -18.81
CA GLU A 571 -12.17 22.63 -20.17
C GLU A 571 -12.22 21.45 -21.15
N THR A 572 -13.21 21.52 -22.02
CA THR A 572 -13.49 20.59 -23.11
C THR A 572 -12.52 20.84 -24.25
N GLU A 573 -11.59 19.93 -24.50
CA GLU A 573 -10.98 19.76 -25.83
C GLU A 573 -11.73 18.63 -26.55
N SER A 574 -12.69 19.01 -27.40
CA SER A 574 -13.24 18.15 -28.44
C SER A 574 -12.84 18.75 -29.79
N SER A 575 -11.95 18.09 -30.52
CA SER A 575 -11.58 18.43 -31.89
C SER A 575 -12.19 17.44 -32.88
N PHE A 576 -13.30 17.84 -33.50
CA PHE A 576 -13.68 17.40 -34.86
C PHE A 576 -14.31 18.60 -35.60
N PRO A 577 -14.07 18.79 -36.92
CA PRO A 577 -14.29 20.06 -37.63
C PRO A 577 -15.71 20.23 -38.23
N PRO A 578 -16.07 21.44 -38.71
CA PRO A 578 -17.45 21.94 -38.75
C PRO A 578 -18.08 21.97 -40.15
N THR A 579 -19.42 22.01 -40.22
CA THR A 579 -20.13 22.50 -41.42
C THR A 579 -21.26 23.48 -41.05
N GLN A 580 -21.04 24.74 -41.47
CA GLN A 580 -21.95 25.78 -41.95
C GLN A 580 -23.10 26.36 -41.08
N GLN A 581 -22.82 27.60 -40.65
CA GLN A 581 -23.64 28.80 -40.32
C GLN A 581 -25.14 28.79 -40.61
N PHE A 582 -25.93 29.32 -39.65
CA PHE A 582 -26.80 30.50 -39.86
C PHE A 582 -27.22 31.16 -38.52
N ASN A 583 -27.00 32.48 -38.48
CA ASN A 583 -27.65 33.59 -37.76
C ASN A 583 -27.90 33.64 -36.23
N GLU A 584 -27.57 34.82 -35.72
CA GLU A 584 -27.84 35.42 -34.41
C GLU A 584 -29.32 35.39 -34.02
N ASN A 585 -29.61 35.13 -32.74
CA ASN A 585 -30.40 36.00 -31.87
C ASN A 585 -30.40 35.51 -30.42
N ASN A 586 -30.48 36.47 -29.50
CA ASN A 586 -30.64 36.31 -28.06
C ASN A 586 -31.62 35.19 -27.69
N ASP A 587 -31.20 34.28 -26.79
CA ASP A 587 -32.05 33.81 -25.69
C ASP A 587 -31.24 32.96 -24.70
N SER A 588 -31.61 33.11 -23.43
CA SER A 588 -31.16 32.32 -22.29
C SER A 588 -31.34 30.80 -22.52
N TYR A 589 -30.26 30.02 -22.37
CA TYR A 589 -30.32 28.57 -22.24
C TYR A 589 -29.74 28.19 -20.86
N ILE A 590 -30.58 27.88 -19.88
CA ILE A 590 -31.10 26.54 -19.57
C ILE A 590 -29.96 25.52 -19.49
N VAL A 591 -29.39 25.44 -18.28
CA VAL A 591 -28.67 24.24 -17.83
C VAL A 591 -29.71 23.11 -17.81
N ILE A 592 -29.51 22.10 -18.64
CA ILE A 592 -30.26 20.85 -18.58
C ILE A 592 -29.90 20.19 -17.25
N GLU A 593 -30.68 20.50 -16.23
CA GLU A 593 -30.86 19.66 -15.06
C GLU A 593 -31.22 18.27 -15.58
N LYS A 594 -30.33 17.28 -15.41
CA LYS A 594 -30.80 15.91 -15.23
C LYS A 594 -31.53 15.86 -13.88
N LYS A 595 -32.74 16.42 -13.84
CA LYS A 595 -33.77 16.05 -12.88
C LYS A 595 -34.04 14.56 -13.11
N ARG A 596 -33.32 13.72 -12.37
CA ARG A 596 -33.77 12.33 -12.17
C ARG A 596 -35.03 12.44 -11.33
N LYS A 597 -36.18 12.51 -12.01
CA LYS A 597 -37.49 12.24 -11.40
C LYS A 597 -37.40 10.83 -10.82
N PHE A 598 -37.47 10.73 -9.51
CA PHE A 598 -37.81 9.50 -8.83
C PHE A 598 -39.33 9.35 -9.00
N GLU A 599 -39.77 8.52 -9.93
CA GLU A 599 -41.13 8.00 -9.88
C GLU A 599 -41.19 6.98 -8.74
N SER A 600 -41.88 7.35 -7.65
CA SER A 600 -42.14 6.47 -6.53
C SER A 600 -43.28 5.52 -6.89
N SER A 601 -42.96 4.34 -7.42
CA SER A 601 -43.82 3.18 -7.21
C SER A 601 -43.57 2.66 -5.80
N GLU A 602 -44.52 2.81 -4.89
CA GLU A 602 -44.46 2.22 -3.55
C GLU A 602 -44.35 0.69 -3.67
N THR A 603 -43.17 0.15 -3.39
CA THR A 603 -42.96 -1.30 -3.26
C THR A 603 -42.91 -1.67 -1.78
N ASP A 604 -43.54 -2.79 -1.40
CA ASP A 604 -43.64 -3.34 -0.02
C ASP A 604 -42.33 -3.31 0.81
N GLY A 605 -41.16 -3.33 0.17
CA GLY A 605 -39.85 -3.28 0.84
C GLY A 605 -39.54 -1.97 1.59
N GLN A 606 -40.02 -0.80 1.12
CA GLN A 606 -39.69 0.49 1.74
C GLN A 606 -40.43 0.73 3.07
N ASN A 607 -41.65 0.19 3.20
CA ASN A 607 -42.40 0.24 4.45
C ASN A 607 -41.76 -0.63 5.55
N GLY A 608 -41.14 -1.75 5.17
CA GLY A 608 -40.39 -2.62 6.08
C GLY A 608 -39.15 -1.95 6.69
N GLU A 609 -38.37 -1.21 5.90
CA GLU A 609 -37.21 -0.47 6.41
C GLU A 609 -37.59 0.66 7.38
N ARG A 610 -38.64 1.43 7.05
CA ARG A 610 -39.14 2.49 7.94
C ARG A 610 -39.57 1.94 9.29
N TYR A 611 -40.30 0.83 9.30
CA TYR A 611 -40.74 0.19 10.54
C TYR A 611 -39.55 -0.32 11.37
N LYS A 612 -38.56 -0.92 10.71
CA LYS A 612 -37.32 -1.38 11.36
C LYS A 612 -36.57 -0.23 12.02
N TRP A 613 -36.39 0.91 11.34
CA TRP A 613 -35.74 2.09 11.90
C TRP A 613 -36.56 2.71 13.03
N LYS A 614 -37.89 2.81 12.89
CA LYS A 614 -38.77 3.32 13.94
C LYS A 614 -38.64 2.49 15.22
N ASN A 615 -38.81 1.18 15.14
CA ASN A 615 -38.67 0.28 16.29
C ASN A 615 -37.27 0.39 16.91
N LEU A 616 -36.22 0.53 16.09
CA LEU A 616 -34.85 0.65 16.58
C LEU A 616 -34.63 1.95 17.37
N LEU A 617 -35.15 3.08 16.87
CA LEU A 617 -35.06 4.39 17.51
C LEU A 617 -35.92 4.46 18.79
N GLU A 618 -37.13 3.89 18.77
CA GLU A 618 -38.01 3.78 19.94
C GLU A 618 -37.41 2.85 21.01
N ASN A 619 -36.89 1.68 20.62
CA ASN A 619 -36.20 0.78 21.54
C ASN A 619 -34.95 1.43 22.14
N LEU A 620 -34.23 2.25 21.37
CA LEU A 620 -33.12 3.03 21.92
C LEU A 620 -33.63 3.98 23.01
N ARG A 621 -34.67 4.78 22.73
CA ARG A 621 -35.31 5.67 23.71
C ARG A 621 -35.77 4.94 24.98
N ASP A 622 -36.40 3.77 24.81
CA ASP A 622 -37.11 3.07 25.88
C ASP A 622 -36.24 2.04 26.64
N SER A 623 -35.04 1.70 26.14
CA SER A 623 -34.15 0.76 26.83
C SER A 623 -33.62 1.31 28.16
N SER A 624 -33.56 0.49 29.20
CA SER A 624 -32.89 0.82 30.48
C SER A 624 -31.39 1.11 30.34
N LEU A 625 -30.80 0.79 29.18
CA LEU A 625 -29.43 1.17 28.79
C LEU A 625 -29.30 2.67 28.46
N PHE A 626 -30.38 3.33 28.03
CA PHE A 626 -30.42 4.79 27.86
C PHE A 626 -30.25 5.52 29.22
N SER A 627 -30.60 4.85 30.31
CA SER A 627 -30.41 5.31 31.69
C SER A 627 -28.98 5.10 32.21
N ASN A 628 -28.18 4.23 31.57
CA ASN A 628 -26.80 3.97 31.98
C ASN A 628 -25.88 5.05 31.38
N ARG A 629 -25.57 6.06 32.18
CA ARG A 629 -24.98 7.37 31.80
C ARG A 629 -23.62 7.34 31.08
N ALA A 630 -23.00 6.19 30.84
CA ALA A 630 -21.61 6.10 30.39
C ALA A 630 -21.40 6.00 28.86
N LEU A 631 -22.41 5.64 28.05
CA LEU A 631 -22.19 5.23 26.64
C LEU A 631 -22.91 6.06 25.57
N VAL A 632 -23.93 6.86 25.93
CA VAL A 632 -24.70 7.68 24.97
C VAL A 632 -24.55 9.15 25.33
N THR A 633 -24.13 9.97 24.38
CA THR A 633 -23.91 11.41 24.59
C THR A 633 -25.23 12.16 24.78
N SER A 634 -25.19 13.24 25.56
CA SER A 634 -26.35 14.13 25.73
C SER A 634 -26.79 14.77 24.41
N SER A 635 -25.84 15.13 23.54
CA SER A 635 -26.12 15.64 22.20
C SER A 635 -26.94 14.65 21.37
N PHE A 636 -26.58 13.37 21.36
CA PHE A 636 -27.32 12.35 20.62
C PHE A 636 -28.74 12.19 21.17
N LYS A 637 -28.90 12.11 22.50
CA LYS A 637 -30.22 11.99 23.14
C LYS A 637 -31.15 13.12 22.77
N ARG A 638 -30.66 14.37 22.85
CA ARG A 638 -31.45 15.56 22.48
C ARG A 638 -31.92 15.52 21.03
N ASN A 639 -31.04 15.18 20.09
CA ASN A 639 -31.41 15.08 18.67
C ASN A 639 -32.40 13.92 18.42
N LEU A 640 -32.29 12.82 19.16
CA LEU A 640 -33.24 11.70 19.08
C LEU A 640 -34.63 12.10 19.58
N GLU A 641 -34.70 12.79 20.73
CA GLU A 641 -35.96 13.28 21.29
C GLU A 641 -36.64 14.29 20.37
N GLU A 642 -35.89 15.24 19.82
CA GLU A 642 -36.35 16.23 18.84
C GLU A 642 -36.94 15.53 17.60
N PHE A 643 -36.19 14.60 17.00
CA PHE A 643 -36.63 13.87 15.82
C PHE A 643 -37.88 13.00 16.08
N LEU A 644 -37.94 12.28 17.20
CA LEU A 644 -39.11 11.46 17.54
C LEU A 644 -40.36 12.31 17.83
N GLY A 645 -40.17 13.52 18.38
CA GLY A 645 -41.24 14.53 18.50
C GLY A 645 -41.80 14.89 17.12
N GLU A 646 -40.93 15.34 16.20
CA GLU A 646 -41.32 15.69 14.84
C GLU A 646 -41.96 14.51 14.07
N LEU A 647 -41.47 13.29 14.28
CA LEU A 647 -41.99 12.09 13.62
C LEU A 647 -43.43 11.80 14.06
N ASN A 648 -43.74 11.98 15.35
CA ASN A 648 -45.09 11.81 15.89
C ASN A 648 -46.07 12.87 15.36
N ASP A 649 -45.58 14.08 15.10
CA ASP A 649 -46.36 15.19 14.54
C ASP A 649 -46.53 15.11 13.01
N SER A 650 -45.76 14.25 12.33
CA SER A 650 -45.77 14.10 10.87
C SER A 650 -46.97 13.30 10.33
N LYS A 651 -47.34 13.55 9.06
CA LYS A 651 -48.45 12.87 8.35
C LYS A 651 -48.31 11.33 8.24
N PHE A 652 -47.13 10.79 8.55
CA PHE A 652 -46.89 9.35 8.59
C PHE A 652 -47.85 8.62 9.56
N MET A 653 -48.15 9.23 10.70
CA MET A 653 -49.11 8.69 11.68
C MET A 653 -50.57 8.83 11.24
N THR A 654 -50.88 9.80 10.37
CA THR A 654 -52.25 10.07 9.93
C THR A 654 -52.74 9.04 8.90
N ASN A 655 -51.84 8.49 8.08
CA ASN A 655 -52.18 7.44 7.10
C ASN A 655 -52.23 6.02 7.71
N GLN A 656 -51.64 5.77 8.88
CA GLN A 656 -51.70 4.46 9.55
C GLN A 656 -52.96 4.25 10.42
N LYS A 657 -53.71 5.32 10.75
CA LYS A 657 -54.98 5.20 11.49
C LYS A 657 -56.15 4.61 10.67
N LEU A 658 -55.93 4.20 9.41
CA LEU A 658 -56.95 3.67 8.49
C LEU A 658 -56.84 2.16 8.17
N LEU A 659 -55.98 1.39 8.87
CA LEU A 659 -55.99 -0.08 8.78
C LEU A 659 -56.69 -0.69 10.00
N PRO A 660 -57.85 -1.36 9.84
CA PRO A 660 -58.54 -1.98 10.97
C PRO A 660 -57.75 -3.19 11.48
N ALA A 661 -57.68 -3.30 12.81
CA ALA A 661 -57.10 -4.42 13.53
C ALA A 661 -57.71 -5.75 13.06
N SER A 662 -56.90 -6.61 12.43
CA SER A 662 -57.28 -7.99 12.14
C SER A 662 -57.36 -8.77 13.46
N LYS A 663 -58.59 -9.14 13.84
CA LYS A 663 -58.90 -10.07 14.93
C LYS A 663 -58.09 -11.36 14.76
N ALA A 664 -57.34 -11.73 15.78
CA ALA A 664 -56.75 -13.05 15.91
C ALA A 664 -57.87 -14.10 16.06
N GLN A 665 -58.07 -14.93 15.03
CA GLN A 665 -58.78 -16.20 15.18
C GLN A 665 -57.80 -17.24 15.72
N ARG A 666 -58.03 -17.65 16.98
CA ARG A 666 -57.54 -18.91 17.53
C ARG A 666 -58.12 -20.06 16.71
N THR A 667 -57.26 -20.86 16.09
CA THR A 667 -57.59 -22.22 15.69
C THR A 667 -56.74 -23.17 16.55
N HIS A 668 -57.42 -23.85 17.47
CA HIS A 668 -56.93 -25.09 18.04
C HIS A 668 -56.96 -26.15 16.93
N PHE A 669 -55.87 -26.90 16.77
CA PHE A 669 -55.89 -28.19 16.12
C PHE A 669 -55.34 -29.22 17.12
N THR A 670 -56.21 -30.17 17.47
CA THR A 670 -55.87 -31.56 17.82
C THR A 670 -55.28 -32.28 16.62
#